data_AF-A0A094EDP3-F1
#
_entry.id   AF-A0A094EDP3-F1
#
_cell.length_a   1.000
_cell.length_b   1.000
_cell.length_c   1.000
_cell.angle_alpha   90.00
_cell.angle_beta   90.00
_cell.angle_gamma   90.00
#
_symmetry.space_group_name_H-M   'P 1'
#
loop_
_entity.id
_entity.type
_entity.pdbx_description
1 polymer ?
#
loop_
_entity_poly.entity_id
_entity_poly.type
_entity_poly.pdbx_seq_one_letter_code
_entity_poly.pdbx_strand_id
1 'polypeptide(L)'
;MRPRSPASAAEDDGDDDSDPSTLAAPVAPDNIITSTWEGTEVNGSGNGFRPPSRRDNSETLDAPSRLGVNQHIRRSFESRNSIDVPDTARSRRPSNTIWKPGETRNGSVTKNGSAKSGLVAVPPTEVINDGKMPPHFVARRTKFRSPWSNSPTTFAVTLLAILSMFMIFYSFTTRQLDSKGCRMSYMRPAFAKLKDFDTEHTRFASKYSVYLYREATVDEDTKVKGVPILFIPGNAGSYKQVRPIAAEAANYFHDVLRHDEAVLKAGTRNLDFFTVDFNEEFTAFHGQAILDQAEYLNEAVAYILSLYHDPRQSQRDPDLPDPTSVIILGHSMGGIVARTMLVMPNYQSNSINTIITMSAPHARPPVSFDSQIVEIYENVNRYWREAYSQQWANNNPLWHVTLISIAGGGLDTMVPSDYASLESLVPETHGFTVFTTTVPTVWTGMDHQAILWCDQFRKVVIKSLYDVVDVNRAAQTKPRAERMRLFKKRLLTGMEPFAERTLPRKEPSTLLTLEDGSNSILQQGKSLTLRKFGQSRKPQAYLLPIPTNLPGTRFTLLSDQKPDEDGGHGKLEVLFCSVFPLKAGQSATLLSMNIDLSGDKPGSARLACKNAAADVIQLPASTRESKHPFIGQDDEPVTPFSYLQYELADIADHQFVAIVDKATEPSPGWVVAEFSDNEVSKRVGSLSLKKLLAFGMKTKLPDKRPMVMEVNIPALHSSLLSYNLNVGNQACGDEGQLFTPLVRQYLSKPYESKYFVNVKQASINLHGVAPFMPPPLEPRQGHEGISLQIWTDPTCGSSVDVSLTVDVFGSFGKLYMRYRTIIAAFPLLIVCLVIGKQLSIYNDTGIFVSFTEGMDACLRRTIPLVMFLSELESMELEWECNIAACGFQAERAPFGVSRSIFLVPGTAHGGYFCRDMHHNQLRILAPDSDLLDSVWAGAYKPSLAREE
;
A
#
# COMPACT_ATOMS: atom_id res chain seq x y z
N MET A 1 20.65 27.39 34.33
CA MET A 1 22.06 27.16 34.68
C MET A 1 22.33 25.65 34.78
N ARG A 2 23.60 25.24 34.70
CA ARG A 2 24.16 23.92 35.05
C ARG A 2 25.52 24.21 35.73
N PRO A 3 26.22 23.24 36.40
CA PRO A 3 25.88 21.83 36.57
C PRO A 3 25.89 21.35 38.04
N ARG A 4 25.44 20.10 38.29
CA ARG A 4 26.20 19.12 39.08
C ARG A 4 25.65 17.69 38.94
N SER A 5 26.59 16.76 38.83
CA SER A 5 26.55 15.31 39.06
C SER A 5 27.97 14.98 39.58
N PRO A 6 28.21 13.95 40.43
CA PRO A 6 28.03 12.55 40.04
C PRO A 6 27.59 11.60 41.19
N ALA A 7 27.28 10.34 40.83
CA ALA A 7 27.65 9.10 41.54
C ALA A 7 26.87 7.91 40.93
N SER A 8 27.38 6.68 41.12
CA SER A 8 26.72 5.45 40.67
C SER A 8 27.10 4.25 41.54
N ALA A 9 26.11 3.47 41.95
CA ALA A 9 26.17 2.06 42.33
C ALA A 9 24.84 1.45 41.84
N ALA A 10 24.78 0.32 41.12
CA ALA A 10 25.35 -1.00 41.41
C ALA A 10 24.57 -1.69 42.53
N GLU A 11 23.57 -2.46 42.12
CA GLU A 11 22.82 -3.44 42.93
C GLU A 11 23.49 -4.81 42.75
N ASP A 12 23.38 -5.67 43.77
CA ASP A 12 23.97 -7.01 43.85
C ASP A 12 22.95 -7.94 44.54
N ASP A 13 22.96 -9.23 44.24
CA ASP A 13 21.91 -10.18 44.63
C ASP A 13 22.07 -10.68 46.10
N GLY A 14 20.99 -11.16 46.73
CA GLY A 14 21.06 -11.80 48.06
C GLY A 14 19.71 -12.09 48.74
N ASP A 15 19.35 -13.38 48.82
CA ASP A 15 18.04 -13.88 49.26
C ASP A 15 17.79 -14.04 50.79
N ASP A 16 16.52 -14.35 51.09
CA ASP A 16 16.00 -15.29 52.10
C ASP A 16 15.49 -14.89 53.52
N ASP A 17 14.33 -15.50 53.84
CA ASP A 17 13.68 -15.83 55.13
C ASP A 17 13.70 -14.83 56.32
N SER A 18 12.56 -14.38 56.88
CA SER A 18 11.58 -15.26 57.56
C SER A 18 10.37 -14.49 58.15
N ASP A 19 9.22 -15.17 58.25
CA ASP A 19 7.97 -14.80 58.97
C ASP A 19 7.94 -15.56 60.35
N PRO A 20 6.97 -15.43 61.31
CA PRO A 20 5.71 -14.66 61.29
C PRO A 20 5.27 -13.94 62.61
N SER A 21 4.08 -13.31 62.56
CA SER A 21 3.16 -13.03 63.70
C SER A 21 3.50 -11.83 64.63
N THR A 22 2.56 -11.13 65.32
CA THR A 22 1.07 -11.16 65.33
C THR A 22 0.44 -9.82 65.82
N LEU A 23 -0.86 -9.62 65.52
CA LEU A 23 -1.88 -8.85 66.30
C LEU A 23 -1.67 -7.35 66.65
N ALA A 24 -2.47 -6.46 66.02
CA ALA A 24 -3.47 -5.59 66.69
C ALA A 24 -4.32 -4.77 65.69
N ALA A 25 -5.54 -4.39 66.09
CA ALA A 25 -6.49 -3.51 65.37
C ALA A 25 -7.38 -2.79 66.43
N PRO A 26 -8.40 -1.96 66.10
CA PRO A 26 -8.77 -1.31 64.83
C PRO A 26 -8.95 0.24 64.97
N VAL A 27 -9.48 0.95 63.95
CA VAL A 27 -10.58 1.95 64.01
C VAL A 27 -10.77 2.66 62.64
N ALA A 28 -12.02 2.95 62.29
CA ALA A 28 -12.52 3.68 61.11
C ALA A 28 -13.89 4.34 61.49
N PRO A 29 -14.63 5.09 60.62
CA PRO A 29 -14.38 5.50 59.23
C PRO A 29 -14.25 7.06 59.14
N ASP A 30 -14.81 7.93 58.27
CA ASP A 30 -15.89 7.93 57.25
C ASP A 30 -15.71 9.04 56.17
N ASN A 31 -16.09 8.71 54.93
CA ASN A 31 -16.85 9.46 53.89
C ASN A 31 -16.53 10.93 53.51
N ILE A 32 -16.24 11.26 52.24
CA ILE A 32 -17.15 11.48 51.06
C ILE A 32 -18.12 12.69 51.24
N ILE A 33 -18.11 13.66 50.30
CA ILE A 33 -19.25 14.06 49.43
C ILE A 33 -18.84 15.18 48.42
N THR A 34 -19.52 15.21 47.28
CA THR A 34 -19.40 16.11 46.11
C THR A 34 -20.11 17.47 46.28
N SER A 35 -20.03 18.38 45.29
CA SER A 35 -21.23 18.99 44.65
C SER A 35 -20.87 19.98 43.51
N THR A 36 -21.88 20.62 42.93
CA THR A 36 -21.92 21.25 41.59
C THR A 36 -22.73 22.56 41.57
N TRP A 37 -22.43 23.41 40.56
CA TRP A 37 -23.35 24.33 39.85
C TRP A 37 -23.89 25.62 40.53
N GLU A 38 -24.14 26.63 39.66
CA GLU A 38 -24.97 27.85 39.81
C GLU A 38 -24.65 28.84 40.98
N GLY A 39 -25.08 30.12 40.97
CA GLY A 39 -25.73 30.96 39.95
C GLY A 39 -26.32 32.26 40.54
N THR A 40 -26.67 33.24 39.69
CA THR A 40 -27.39 34.52 40.00
C THR A 40 -26.58 35.69 40.62
N GLU A 41 -27.24 36.85 40.79
CA GLU A 41 -26.68 38.22 40.65
C GLU A 41 -26.70 39.09 41.93
N VAL A 42 -26.06 40.28 41.91
CA VAL A 42 -26.72 41.61 42.14
C VAL A 42 -25.70 42.79 42.11
N ASN A 43 -26.03 43.83 41.32
CA ASN A 43 -25.62 45.25 41.31
C ASN A 43 -24.28 45.77 41.92
N GLY A 44 -23.52 46.52 41.11
CA GLY A 44 -22.51 47.51 41.55
C GLY A 44 -22.10 48.48 40.43
N SER A 45 -22.37 49.78 40.57
CA SER A 45 -22.27 50.78 39.47
C SER A 45 -20.98 51.61 39.42
N GLY A 46 -20.52 52.01 38.23
CA GLY A 46 -19.82 53.30 38.06
C GLY A 46 -18.76 53.45 36.95
N ASN A 47 -19.10 54.20 35.88
CA ASN A 47 -18.28 55.10 35.02
C ASN A 47 -16.86 54.71 34.53
N GLY A 48 -16.48 55.05 33.28
CA GLY A 48 -15.07 54.88 32.86
C GLY A 48 -14.51 55.42 31.52
N PHE A 49 -15.32 55.88 30.55
CA PHE A 49 -14.83 56.50 29.28
C PHE A 49 -14.04 55.62 28.27
N ARG A 50 -13.73 56.20 27.10
CA ARG A 50 -13.16 55.55 25.88
C ARG A 50 -11.93 56.32 25.32
N PRO A 51 -11.18 55.79 24.34
CA PRO A 51 -9.77 56.14 24.09
C PRO A 51 -9.55 57.21 22.99
N PRO A 52 -8.29 57.62 22.75
CA PRO A 52 -7.86 58.27 21.52
C PRO A 52 -7.22 57.28 20.52
N SER A 53 -7.63 57.35 19.26
CA SER A 53 -6.89 56.84 18.10
C SER A 53 -6.08 57.96 17.44
N ARG A 54 -5.08 57.63 16.62
CA ARG A 54 -4.53 58.58 15.63
C ARG A 54 -4.03 57.88 14.36
N ARG A 55 -3.99 58.65 13.28
CA ARG A 55 -3.76 58.23 11.88
C ARG A 55 -2.50 58.90 11.29
N ASP A 56 -1.94 58.20 10.31
CA ASP A 56 -1.43 58.63 8.99
C ASP A 56 -0.71 59.99 8.82
N ASN A 57 0.42 59.97 8.08
CA ASN A 57 0.80 60.94 7.03
C ASN A 57 2.08 60.48 6.28
N SER A 58 2.45 61.19 5.20
CA SER A 58 3.48 60.85 4.20
C SER A 58 4.41 62.05 3.88
N GLU A 59 5.38 62.08 2.93
CA GLU A 59 5.72 61.20 1.78
C GLU A 59 7.18 61.44 1.26
N THR A 60 7.56 60.72 0.19
CA THR A 60 8.62 61.01 -0.83
C THR A 60 10.12 61.18 -0.44
N LEU A 61 10.98 60.40 -1.14
CA LEU A 61 12.29 60.73 -1.78
C LEU A 61 13.37 61.49 -0.95
N ASP A 62 14.65 61.09 -0.89
CA ASP A 62 15.55 60.86 -2.03
C ASP A 62 16.81 59.99 -1.70
N ALA A 63 17.70 59.75 -2.68
CA ALA A 63 18.98 59.00 -2.57
C ALA A 63 20.23 59.94 -2.62
N PRO A 64 21.53 59.51 -2.49
CA PRO A 64 22.09 58.14 -2.54
C PRO A 64 23.32 57.76 -1.65
N SER A 65 23.57 56.45 -1.56
CA SER A 65 24.89 55.75 -1.51
C SER A 65 25.99 56.08 -0.47
N ARG A 66 26.40 55.05 0.31
CA ARG A 66 27.81 54.59 0.44
C ARG A 66 27.89 53.16 1.04
N LEU A 67 29.06 52.53 0.96
CA LEU A 67 29.26 51.08 1.16
C LEU A 67 29.40 50.66 2.64
N GLY A 68 28.96 49.43 2.92
CA GLY A 68 29.34 48.63 4.11
C GLY A 68 29.12 47.14 3.84
N VAL A 69 30.14 46.31 4.04
CA VAL A 69 30.09 44.84 3.80
C VAL A 69 30.03 44.11 5.13
N ASN A 70 29.17 43.08 5.28
CA ASN A 70 29.53 41.93 6.11
C ASN A 70 28.78 40.62 5.81
N GLN A 71 29.36 39.53 6.33
CA GLN A 71 29.21 38.13 5.89
C GLN A 71 27.91 37.43 6.30
N HIS A 72 27.49 36.45 5.49
CA HIS A 72 26.63 35.33 5.95
C HIS A 72 27.44 34.35 6.81
N ILE A 73 26.81 33.79 7.84
CA ILE A 73 27.34 32.62 8.57
C ILE A 73 26.44 31.40 8.29
N ARG A 74 27.00 30.38 7.63
CA ARG A 74 26.52 29.00 7.72
C ARG A 74 27.20 28.34 8.93
N ARG A 75 26.51 27.40 9.59
CA ARG A 75 27.15 26.39 10.45
C ARG A 75 26.71 25.00 10.03
N SER A 76 27.68 24.18 9.66
CA SER A 76 27.56 22.72 9.63
C SER A 76 27.59 22.17 11.06
N PHE A 77 27.12 20.93 11.22
CA PHE A 77 27.45 20.09 12.37
C PHE A 77 28.17 18.84 11.86
N GLU A 78 29.36 18.59 12.37
CA GLU A 78 30.14 17.38 12.11
C GLU A 78 30.08 16.42 13.29
N SER A 79 30.26 15.12 12.99
CA SER A 79 30.32 14.06 13.99
C SER A 79 31.60 14.14 14.84
N ARG A 80 31.53 13.64 16.07
CA ARG A 80 32.69 13.38 16.93
C ARG A 80 32.56 12.00 17.58
N ASN A 81 33.44 11.09 17.19
CA ASN A 81 33.69 9.83 17.89
C ASN A 81 35.07 9.87 18.57
N SER A 82 35.15 9.33 19.77
CA SER A 82 36.39 9.05 20.52
C SER A 82 36.04 7.98 21.58
N ILE A 83 36.60 6.76 21.50
CA ILE A 83 37.76 6.28 22.34
C ILE A 83 37.26 5.91 23.75
N ASP A 84 37.49 4.72 24.34
CA ASP A 84 38.67 3.82 24.38
C ASP A 84 38.36 2.30 24.23
N VAL A 85 39.41 1.50 23.96
CA VAL A 85 39.50 0.03 24.19
C VAL A 85 40.96 -0.30 24.59
N PRO A 86 41.23 -1.16 25.60
CA PRO A 86 42.58 -1.36 26.14
C PRO A 86 43.48 -2.32 25.32
N ASP A 87 44.79 -2.19 25.55
CA ASP A 87 45.89 -2.82 24.83
C ASP A 87 46.29 -4.21 25.41
N THR A 88 46.78 -5.14 24.58
CA THR A 88 48.04 -5.89 24.85
C THR A 88 48.55 -6.82 23.72
N ALA A 89 49.86 -6.73 23.47
CA ALA A 89 50.80 -7.80 23.11
C ALA A 89 50.86 -8.45 21.69
N ARG A 90 51.82 -7.93 20.90
CA ARG A 90 52.91 -8.67 20.18
C ARG A 90 52.67 -9.44 18.86
N SER A 91 53.15 -8.80 17.78
CA SER A 91 54.33 -9.25 16.97
C SER A 91 54.16 -10.22 15.76
N ARG A 92 54.25 -9.68 14.52
CA ARG A 92 55.44 -9.73 13.62
C ARG A 92 55.21 -8.97 12.29
N ARG A 93 56.29 -8.56 11.60
CA ARG A 93 56.36 -7.94 10.24
C ARG A 93 57.32 -8.77 9.36
N PRO A 94 57.21 -8.76 8.01
CA PRO A 94 57.71 -7.70 7.10
C PRO A 94 56.59 -7.17 6.15
N SER A 95 56.41 -5.89 5.79
CA SER A 95 57.27 -4.75 5.39
C SER A 95 57.44 -4.59 3.87
N ASN A 96 56.84 -3.51 3.33
CA ASN A 96 56.71 -3.18 1.90
C ASN A 96 58.04 -2.86 1.18
N THR A 97 58.01 -2.91 -0.16
CA THR A 97 58.83 -2.03 -1.03
C THR A 97 57.96 -1.35 -2.09
N ILE A 98 58.05 -0.02 -2.16
CA ILE A 98 57.57 0.81 -3.28
C ILE A 98 58.80 1.38 -3.95
N TRP A 99 58.82 1.46 -5.29
CA TRP A 99 59.87 2.17 -6.02
C TRP A 99 59.29 3.12 -7.09
N LYS A 100 59.93 4.28 -7.22
CA LYS A 100 59.79 5.23 -8.32
C LYS A 100 61.20 5.62 -8.81
N PRO A 101 61.36 6.13 -10.05
CA PRO A 101 62.64 6.17 -10.75
C PRO A 101 63.55 7.33 -10.34
N GLY A 102 64.83 7.21 -10.69
CA GLY A 102 65.83 8.28 -10.68
C GLY A 102 66.63 8.31 -12.00
N GLU A 103 67.26 9.44 -12.32
CA GLU A 103 67.82 9.72 -13.66
C GLU A 103 69.21 10.39 -13.56
N THR A 104 70.12 10.06 -14.50
CA THR A 104 71.49 10.60 -14.68
C THR A 104 72.49 10.29 -13.54
N ARG A 105 73.76 9.90 -13.78
CA ARG A 105 74.82 10.75 -14.38
C ARG A 105 76.11 9.97 -14.76
N ASN A 106 76.83 10.56 -15.72
CA ASN A 106 78.18 10.33 -16.30
C ASN A 106 79.26 9.48 -15.57
N GLY A 107 80.10 8.81 -16.39
CA GLY A 107 81.50 8.46 -16.11
C GLY A 107 82.24 8.04 -17.39
N SER A 108 83.49 8.47 -17.63
CA SER A 108 84.20 8.28 -18.92
C SER A 108 85.70 7.97 -18.79
N VAL A 109 86.21 7.07 -19.64
CA VAL A 109 87.63 6.83 -19.96
C VAL A 109 87.73 6.47 -21.47
N THR A 110 88.90 6.60 -22.10
CA THR A 110 89.08 6.57 -23.57
C THR A 110 90.25 5.68 -24.03
N LYS A 111 90.14 5.06 -25.23
CA LYS A 111 91.02 5.27 -26.42
C LYS A 111 91.00 4.13 -27.46
N ASN A 112 91.19 4.52 -28.74
CA ASN A 112 91.85 3.86 -29.89
C ASN A 112 91.49 2.39 -30.27
N GLY A 113 91.44 1.97 -31.55
CA GLY A 113 91.55 2.71 -32.81
C GLY A 113 92.13 1.88 -33.98
N SER A 114 91.66 2.14 -35.21
CA SER A 114 92.16 1.66 -36.52
C SER A 114 91.79 0.24 -37.01
N ALA A 115 91.40 0.17 -38.28
CA ALA A 115 90.91 -1.00 -39.02
C ALA A 115 91.99 -1.71 -39.85
N LYS A 116 91.67 -2.92 -40.39
CA LYS A 116 91.89 -3.25 -41.83
C LYS A 116 91.13 -4.51 -42.31
N SER A 117 91.14 -4.70 -43.64
CA SER A 117 90.27 -5.59 -44.43
C SER A 117 90.79 -7.03 -44.61
N GLY A 118 89.91 -7.94 -45.06
CA GLY A 118 90.24 -9.29 -45.55
C GLY A 118 89.05 -9.93 -46.32
N LEU A 119 89.31 -10.55 -47.49
CA LEU A 119 88.28 -10.96 -48.47
C LEU A 119 88.64 -12.29 -49.18
N VAL A 120 87.71 -13.26 -49.22
CA VAL A 120 87.67 -14.46 -50.11
C VAL A 120 86.17 -14.83 -50.23
N ALA A 121 85.42 -14.65 -51.33
CA ALA A 121 85.44 -15.28 -52.67
C ALA A 121 84.89 -16.74 -52.63
N VAL A 122 83.77 -17.19 -53.26
CA VAL A 122 83.24 -17.18 -54.67
C VAL A 122 82.98 -18.66 -55.08
N PRO A 123 82.04 -19.08 -55.97
CA PRO A 123 80.80 -18.50 -56.55
C PRO A 123 79.52 -19.38 -56.31
N PRO A 124 78.34 -19.03 -56.89
CA PRO A 124 77.13 -19.89 -56.94
C PRO A 124 76.76 -20.40 -58.36
N THR A 125 75.96 -21.48 -58.46
CA THR A 125 74.75 -21.69 -59.34
C THR A 125 74.43 -23.18 -59.56
N GLU A 126 73.15 -23.58 -59.47
CA GLU A 126 72.34 -24.00 -60.65
C GLU A 126 70.83 -24.06 -60.31
N VAL A 127 69.98 -24.40 -61.28
CA VAL A 127 68.52 -24.11 -61.31
C VAL A 127 67.70 -25.32 -61.78
N ILE A 128 66.48 -25.53 -61.25
CA ILE A 128 65.35 -26.13 -61.98
C ILE A 128 63.98 -25.79 -61.33
N ASN A 129 62.91 -25.99 -62.10
CA ASN A 129 61.66 -25.22 -62.09
C ASN A 129 60.53 -25.57 -61.10
N ASP A 130 59.65 -24.57 -60.98
CA ASP A 130 58.18 -24.59 -60.79
C ASP A 130 57.51 -25.20 -59.54
N GLY A 131 56.70 -24.33 -58.91
CA GLY A 131 55.87 -24.63 -57.74
C GLY A 131 55.21 -23.37 -57.18
N LYS A 132 54.46 -22.61 -58.00
CA LYS A 132 53.85 -21.32 -57.62
C LYS A 132 52.76 -21.47 -56.56
N MET A 133 53.15 -21.43 -55.28
CA MET A 133 52.24 -21.01 -54.21
C MET A 133 51.89 -19.51 -54.35
N PRO A 134 50.67 -19.08 -54.00
CA PRO A 134 50.34 -17.66 -53.95
C PRO A 134 51.12 -16.94 -52.82
N PRO A 135 51.39 -15.63 -52.96
CA PRO A 135 52.50 -15.00 -52.23
C PRO A 135 52.12 -14.40 -50.87
N HIS A 136 53.10 -14.47 -49.97
CA HIS A 136 53.31 -13.64 -48.77
C HIS A 136 52.17 -13.51 -47.75
N PHE A 137 52.45 -14.04 -46.54
CA PHE A 137 52.06 -13.37 -45.30
C PHE A 137 52.58 -11.93 -45.30
N VAL A 138 51.77 -10.99 -45.77
CA VAL A 138 51.99 -9.58 -45.46
C VAL A 138 51.77 -9.43 -43.96
N ALA A 139 52.87 -9.31 -43.22
CA ALA A 139 52.87 -8.87 -41.83
C ALA A 139 52.33 -7.42 -41.78
N ARG A 140 51.01 -7.31 -41.85
CA ARG A 140 50.26 -6.06 -41.92
C ARG A 140 50.46 -5.35 -40.60
N ARG A 141 51.49 -4.49 -40.55
CA ARG A 141 51.88 -3.69 -39.38
C ARG A 141 50.63 -3.29 -38.61
N THR A 142 50.40 -3.97 -37.49
CA THR A 142 49.43 -3.55 -36.50
C THR A 142 49.93 -2.20 -36.01
N LYS A 143 49.35 -1.13 -36.57
CA LYS A 143 49.48 0.20 -35.97
C LYS A 143 49.08 -0.02 -34.52
N PHE A 144 49.98 0.24 -33.59
CA PHE A 144 49.66 0.30 -32.17
C PHE A 144 48.68 1.46 -31.99
N ARG A 145 47.40 1.19 -32.25
CA ARG A 145 46.29 1.94 -31.68
C ARG A 145 46.53 1.87 -30.18
N SER A 146 46.47 3.02 -29.52
CA SER A 146 46.57 3.06 -28.07
C SER A 146 45.54 2.07 -27.50
N PRO A 147 45.88 1.23 -26.50
CA PRO A 147 44.89 0.38 -25.84
C PRO A 147 43.77 1.19 -25.15
N TRP A 148 43.90 2.53 -25.13
CA TRP A 148 42.92 3.50 -24.65
C TRP A 148 42.14 4.20 -25.79
N SER A 149 42.34 3.85 -27.06
CA SER A 149 41.61 4.46 -28.18
C SER A 149 40.20 3.88 -28.32
N ASN A 150 39.31 4.31 -27.42
CA ASN A 150 37.88 4.04 -27.49
C ASN A 150 37.33 4.44 -28.87
N SER A 151 36.45 3.62 -29.44
CA SER A 151 35.78 3.98 -30.68
C SER A 151 34.74 5.08 -30.43
N PRO A 152 34.41 5.91 -31.45
CA PRO A 152 33.34 6.92 -31.32
C PRO A 152 31.98 6.26 -31.05
N THR A 153 31.77 5.02 -31.51
CA THR A 153 30.61 4.19 -31.20
C THR A 153 30.53 3.84 -29.71
N THR A 154 31.62 3.36 -29.10
CA THR A 154 31.66 3.09 -27.65
C THR A 154 31.44 4.39 -26.86
N PHE A 155 32.10 5.49 -27.23
CA PHE A 155 31.96 6.77 -26.54
C PHE A 155 30.51 7.28 -26.56
N ALA A 156 29.87 7.29 -27.74
CA ALA A 156 28.48 7.73 -27.90
C ALA A 156 27.50 6.87 -27.08
N VAL A 157 27.66 5.54 -27.07
CA VAL A 157 26.83 4.63 -26.27
C VAL A 157 27.05 4.85 -24.77
N THR A 158 28.30 5.01 -24.31
CA THR A 158 28.57 5.30 -22.89
C THR A 158 27.99 6.65 -22.44
N LEU A 159 28.04 7.68 -23.29
CA LEU A 159 27.43 8.98 -23.01
C LEU A 159 25.91 8.89 -22.94
N LEU A 160 25.28 8.17 -23.88
CA LEU A 160 23.83 7.92 -23.87
C LEU A 160 23.39 7.15 -22.61
N ALA A 161 24.14 6.13 -22.20
CA ALA A 161 23.87 5.35 -21.01
C ALA A 161 24.01 6.17 -19.71
N ILE A 162 25.04 7.02 -19.62
CA ILE A 162 25.22 7.94 -18.48
C ILE A 162 24.06 8.94 -18.42
N LEU A 163 23.66 9.51 -19.57
CA LEU A 163 22.54 10.44 -19.65
C LEU A 163 21.21 9.76 -19.28
N SER A 164 20.93 8.54 -19.75
CA SER A 164 19.69 7.84 -19.42
C SER A 164 19.63 7.46 -17.94
N MET A 165 20.73 6.97 -17.36
CA MET A 165 20.83 6.66 -15.94
C MET A 165 20.68 7.92 -15.07
N PHE A 166 21.30 9.03 -15.47
CA PHE A 166 21.12 10.33 -14.81
C PHE A 166 19.66 10.80 -14.88
N MET A 167 18.99 10.69 -16.03
CA MET A 167 17.59 11.09 -16.18
C MET A 167 16.63 10.21 -15.35
N ILE A 168 16.87 8.89 -15.28
CA ILE A 168 16.11 7.97 -14.42
C ILE A 168 16.31 8.34 -12.94
N PHE A 169 17.56 8.53 -12.49
CA PHE A 169 17.86 8.89 -11.10
C PHE A 169 17.30 10.27 -10.73
N TYR A 170 17.50 11.28 -11.57
CA TYR A 170 16.97 12.63 -11.37
C TYR A 170 15.44 12.66 -11.35
N SER A 171 14.79 11.91 -12.25
CA SER A 171 13.33 11.77 -12.22
C SER A 171 12.87 11.08 -10.92
N PHE A 172 13.47 9.94 -10.57
CA PHE A 172 13.11 9.18 -9.37
C PHE A 172 13.29 9.97 -8.07
N THR A 173 14.24 10.92 -8.03
CA THR A 173 14.53 11.75 -6.85
C THR A 173 13.87 13.12 -6.84
N THR A 174 13.25 13.58 -7.95
CA THR A 174 12.70 14.96 -8.03
C THR A 174 11.33 15.09 -8.72
N ARG A 175 10.79 14.04 -9.36
CA ARG A 175 9.54 14.10 -10.14
C ARG A 175 8.52 13.06 -9.69
N GLN A 176 7.24 13.41 -9.76
CA GLN A 176 6.12 12.50 -9.50
C GLN A 176 6.22 11.77 -8.14
N LEU A 177 6.79 12.47 -7.15
CA LEU A 177 6.88 12.07 -5.75
C LEU A 177 5.55 12.35 -5.05
N ASP A 178 5.15 11.44 -4.16
CA ASP A 178 3.99 11.65 -3.29
C ASP A 178 4.40 12.47 -2.05
N SER A 179 3.47 13.23 -1.46
CA SER A 179 3.76 14.03 -0.27
C SER A 179 3.78 13.17 1.00
N LYS A 180 4.78 13.40 1.86
CA LYS A 180 4.95 12.68 3.14
C LYS A 180 4.01 13.28 4.20
N GLY A 181 3.03 12.51 4.67
CA GLY A 181 2.09 12.93 5.73
C GLY A 181 2.21 12.19 7.06
N CYS A 182 3.22 11.34 7.22
CA CYS A 182 3.32 10.45 8.38
C CYS A 182 3.69 11.21 9.67
N ARG A 183 2.73 11.35 10.59
CA ARG A 183 2.96 11.90 11.94
C ARG A 183 3.64 10.87 12.85
N MET A 184 4.45 11.36 13.77
CA MET A 184 5.26 10.55 14.69
C MET A 184 4.43 9.97 15.84
N SER A 185 4.72 8.72 16.20
CA SER A 185 4.17 8.01 17.36
C SER A 185 5.13 8.03 18.55
N TYR A 186 4.59 8.09 19.77
CA TYR A 186 5.35 7.94 21.02
C TYR A 186 4.85 6.72 21.81
N MET A 187 5.73 6.09 22.58
CA MET A 187 5.54 4.77 23.21
C MET A 187 6.57 4.52 24.32
N ARG A 188 6.24 3.68 25.30
CA ARG A 188 7.10 3.26 26.43
C ARG A 188 7.32 1.74 26.42
N PRO A 189 8.19 1.23 25.52
CA PRO A 189 8.24 -0.19 25.19
C PRO A 189 8.98 -1.04 26.23
N ALA A 190 8.29 -2.02 26.80
CA ALA A 190 8.86 -3.14 27.55
C ALA A 190 8.71 -4.44 26.75
N PHE A 191 9.62 -5.40 26.98
CA PHE A 191 9.64 -6.69 26.31
C PHE A 191 9.99 -7.80 27.30
N ALA A 192 9.05 -8.69 27.59
CA ALA A 192 9.33 -9.91 28.35
C ALA A 192 9.75 -11.01 27.37
N LYS A 193 11.00 -11.52 27.49
CA LYS A 193 11.42 -12.69 26.71
C LYS A 193 10.73 -13.94 27.26
N LEU A 194 10.12 -14.72 26.37
CA LEU A 194 9.61 -16.05 26.72
C LEU A 194 10.81 -16.98 26.86
N LYS A 195 11.27 -17.20 28.10
CA LYS A 195 12.49 -18.00 28.39
C LYS A 195 12.25 -19.49 28.21
N ASP A 196 11.05 -19.95 28.54
CA ASP A 196 10.69 -21.37 28.59
C ASP A 196 10.33 -21.93 27.19
N PHE A 197 10.25 -21.08 26.16
CA PHE A 197 10.20 -21.50 24.75
C PHE A 197 11.61 -21.75 24.22
N ASP A 198 12.10 -22.95 24.52
CA ASP A 198 13.51 -23.31 24.47
C ASP A 198 13.80 -24.45 23.47
N THR A 199 14.95 -25.13 23.64
CA THR A 199 15.36 -26.25 22.79
C THR A 199 14.54 -27.54 22.96
N GLU A 200 13.74 -27.70 24.02
CA GLU A 200 12.77 -28.80 24.11
C GLU A 200 11.59 -28.57 23.16
N HIS A 201 11.27 -27.30 22.89
CA HIS A 201 10.17 -26.90 22.02
C HIS A 201 10.58 -26.79 20.55
N THR A 202 11.78 -26.26 20.25
CA THR A 202 12.22 -26.08 18.86
C THR A 202 13.73 -26.01 18.69
N ARG A 203 14.23 -26.68 17.65
CA ARG A 203 15.65 -26.70 17.25
C ARG A 203 16.22 -25.31 16.94
N PHE A 204 15.38 -24.31 16.71
CA PHE A 204 15.80 -22.93 16.42
C PHE A 204 15.78 -21.99 17.65
N ALA A 205 15.46 -22.45 18.86
CA ALA A 205 15.43 -21.59 20.06
C ALA A 205 16.79 -20.97 20.46
N SER A 206 17.89 -21.52 19.93
CA SER A 206 19.24 -20.94 20.01
C SER A 206 19.53 -19.91 18.91
N LYS A 207 18.76 -19.90 17.81
CA LYS A 207 18.87 -18.98 16.66
C LYS A 207 17.91 -17.78 16.80
N TYR A 208 16.70 -17.99 17.31
CA TYR A 208 15.62 -17.02 17.34
C TYR A 208 15.04 -16.84 18.75
N SER A 209 14.20 -15.82 18.98
CA SER A 209 13.55 -15.62 20.29
C SER A 209 12.20 -14.92 20.20
N VAL A 210 11.23 -15.35 21.00
CA VAL A 210 9.90 -14.72 21.12
C VAL A 210 9.86 -13.80 22.34
N TYR A 211 9.22 -12.64 22.18
CA TYR A 211 9.01 -11.65 23.23
C TYR A 211 7.53 -11.26 23.29
N LEU A 212 7.00 -11.08 24.50
CA LEU A 212 5.71 -10.44 24.75
C LEU A 212 5.92 -8.94 24.95
N TYR A 213 5.18 -8.11 24.20
CA TYR A 213 5.19 -6.66 24.33
C TYR A 213 4.35 -6.20 25.51
N ARG A 214 4.88 -5.22 26.23
CA ARG A 214 4.20 -4.51 27.33
C ARG A 214 4.48 -3.02 27.21
N GLU A 215 3.49 -2.20 27.56
CA GLU A 215 3.57 -0.74 27.50
C GLU A 215 3.73 -0.23 28.94
N ALA A 216 4.94 0.19 29.30
CA ALA A 216 5.23 0.64 30.65
C ALA A 216 4.32 1.83 31.04
N THR A 217 3.92 1.88 32.31
CA THR A 217 2.86 2.71 32.90
C THR A 217 1.42 2.41 32.46
N VAL A 218 1.17 1.38 31.63
CA VAL A 218 -0.17 1.03 31.10
C VAL A 218 -0.51 -0.45 31.29
N ASP A 219 0.40 -1.34 30.89
CA ASP A 219 0.29 -2.79 31.07
C ASP A 219 1.70 -3.38 31.24
N GLU A 220 2.03 -3.79 32.47
CA GLU A 220 3.37 -4.24 32.88
C GLU A 220 3.41 -5.72 33.31
N ASP A 221 2.25 -6.36 33.51
CA ASP A 221 2.16 -7.76 33.94
C ASP A 221 2.57 -8.71 32.80
N THR A 222 3.50 -9.63 33.06
CA THR A 222 4.00 -10.58 32.07
C THR A 222 3.02 -11.71 31.75
N LYS A 223 1.94 -11.87 32.52
CA LYS A 223 0.87 -12.85 32.25
C LYS A 223 0.05 -12.51 31.01
N VAL A 224 -0.48 -13.55 30.37
CA VAL A 224 -1.33 -13.45 29.17
C VAL A 224 -2.81 -13.32 29.57
N LYS A 225 -3.54 -12.38 28.95
CA LYS A 225 -4.90 -11.98 29.40
C LYS A 225 -5.81 -11.43 28.31
N GLY A 226 -5.25 -11.19 27.12
CA GLY A 226 -5.94 -10.66 25.95
C GLY A 226 -6.16 -11.69 24.85
N VAL A 227 -6.32 -11.18 23.63
CA VAL A 227 -6.28 -11.95 22.38
C VAL A 227 -4.84 -12.03 21.88
N PRO A 228 -4.29 -13.21 21.55
CA PRO A 228 -2.92 -13.34 21.05
C PRO A 228 -2.77 -12.79 19.63
N ILE A 229 -1.77 -11.93 19.45
CA ILE A 229 -1.35 -11.38 18.17
C ILE A 229 0.16 -11.59 18.01
N LEU A 230 0.61 -12.14 16.88
CA LEU A 230 2.01 -12.39 16.59
C LEU A 230 2.51 -11.50 15.46
N PHE A 231 3.46 -10.62 15.77
CA PHE A 231 4.15 -9.78 14.80
C PHE A 231 5.39 -10.47 14.23
N ILE A 232 5.52 -10.44 12.91
CA ILE A 232 6.63 -11.01 12.15
C ILE A 232 7.35 -9.87 11.42
N PRO A 233 8.61 -9.54 11.78
CA PRO A 233 9.36 -8.45 11.15
C PRO A 233 9.78 -8.74 9.70
N GLY A 234 10.24 -7.70 9.02
CA GLY A 234 10.76 -7.78 7.65
C GLY A 234 12.18 -8.34 7.53
N ASN A 235 12.70 -8.37 6.30
CA ASN A 235 14.11 -8.66 6.00
C ASN A 235 15.03 -7.70 6.79
N ALA A 236 15.97 -8.24 7.56
CA ALA A 236 16.82 -7.47 8.48
C ALA A 236 16.01 -6.55 9.42
N GLY A 237 14.82 -7.01 9.83
CA GLY A 237 13.93 -6.32 10.75
C GLY A 237 14.08 -6.84 12.19
N SER A 238 14.19 -5.92 13.14
CA SER A 238 14.15 -6.23 14.57
C SER A 238 12.72 -6.47 15.05
N TYR A 239 12.53 -7.36 16.02
CA TYR A 239 11.29 -7.49 16.81
C TYR A 239 10.77 -6.15 17.36
N LYS A 240 11.67 -5.19 17.59
CA LYS A 240 11.37 -3.81 18.01
C LYS A 240 10.61 -2.99 16.96
N GLN A 241 10.30 -3.53 15.78
CA GLN A 241 9.44 -2.89 14.79
C GLN A 241 7.97 -2.80 15.23
N VAL A 242 7.49 -3.71 16.09
CA VAL A 242 6.08 -3.77 16.53
C VAL A 242 5.64 -2.60 17.43
N ARG A 243 6.59 -1.95 18.13
CA ARG A 243 6.33 -1.03 19.26
C ARG A 243 5.20 -0.02 19.03
N PRO A 244 5.12 0.72 17.90
CA PRO A 244 4.10 1.75 17.75
C PRO A 244 2.68 1.18 17.67
N ILE A 245 2.54 0.00 17.08
CA ILE A 245 1.26 -0.70 16.88
C ILE A 245 0.80 -1.28 18.22
N ALA A 246 1.68 -2.01 18.91
CA ALA A 246 1.37 -2.61 20.21
C ALA A 246 1.12 -1.55 21.30
N ALA A 247 1.86 -0.42 21.28
CA ALA A 247 1.59 0.71 22.15
C ALA A 247 0.21 1.34 21.88
N GLU A 248 -0.21 1.50 20.62
CA GLU A 248 -1.56 2.01 20.32
C GLU A 248 -2.65 1.04 20.80
N ALA A 249 -2.42 -0.29 20.72
CA ALA A 249 -3.36 -1.28 21.26
C ALA A 249 -3.53 -1.12 22.78
N ALA A 250 -2.43 -1.13 23.53
CA ALA A 250 -2.46 -1.01 24.98
C ALA A 250 -3.09 0.31 25.44
N ASN A 251 -2.65 1.45 24.90
CA ASN A 251 -3.20 2.77 25.26
C ASN A 251 -4.68 2.90 24.85
N TYR A 252 -5.09 2.46 23.65
CA TYR A 252 -6.50 2.59 23.22
C TYR A 252 -7.45 1.67 24.02
N PHE A 253 -7.01 0.48 24.43
CA PHE A 253 -7.78 -0.35 25.36
C PHE A 253 -7.86 0.29 26.76
N HIS A 254 -6.74 0.80 27.27
CA HIS A 254 -6.65 1.41 28.59
C HIS A 254 -7.43 2.73 28.73
N ASP A 255 -7.34 3.62 27.74
CA ASP A 255 -7.89 4.97 27.84
C ASP A 255 -9.35 5.06 27.33
N VAL A 256 -9.81 4.05 26.57
CA VAL A 256 -11.14 4.07 25.93
C VAL A 256 -11.91 2.78 26.17
N LEU A 257 -11.46 1.64 25.64
CA LEU A 257 -12.32 0.45 25.52
C LEU A 257 -12.64 -0.23 26.87
N ARG A 258 -11.75 -0.17 27.87
CA ARG A 258 -12.02 -0.72 29.21
C ARG A 258 -13.09 0.03 30.01
N HIS A 259 -13.54 1.19 29.52
CA HIS A 259 -14.58 2.00 30.12
C HIS A 259 -15.95 1.82 29.45
N ASP A 260 -16.03 1.05 28.36
CA ASP A 260 -17.27 0.74 27.64
C ASP A 260 -17.73 -0.69 27.98
N GLU A 261 -18.69 -0.80 28.91
CA GLU A 261 -19.28 -2.09 29.28
C GLU A 261 -19.92 -2.84 28.11
N ALA A 262 -20.49 -2.14 27.12
CA ALA A 262 -21.16 -2.80 26.01
C ALA A 262 -20.15 -3.46 25.07
N VAL A 263 -19.02 -2.79 24.81
CA VAL A 263 -17.87 -3.34 24.07
C VAL A 263 -17.20 -4.49 24.84
N LEU A 264 -17.07 -4.39 26.17
CA LEU A 264 -16.57 -5.50 26.99
C LEU A 264 -17.53 -6.70 27.00
N LYS A 265 -18.84 -6.48 27.03
CA LYS A 265 -19.87 -7.54 26.92
C LYS A 265 -19.94 -8.15 25.50
N ALA A 266 -19.59 -7.38 24.47
CA ALA A 266 -19.51 -7.85 23.08
C ALA A 266 -18.26 -8.69 22.75
N GLY A 267 -17.43 -9.03 23.75
CA GLY A 267 -16.25 -9.91 23.56
C GLY A 267 -14.93 -9.18 23.32
N THR A 268 -14.84 -7.87 23.52
CA THR A 268 -13.57 -7.16 23.40
C THR A 268 -12.75 -7.25 24.69
N ARG A 269 -11.45 -7.52 24.56
CA ARG A 269 -10.43 -7.51 25.63
C ARG A 269 -9.12 -6.90 25.10
N ASN A 270 -8.10 -6.79 25.95
CA ASN A 270 -6.77 -6.36 25.57
C ASN A 270 -6.16 -7.24 24.44
N LEU A 271 -5.09 -6.78 23.78
CA LEU A 271 -4.38 -7.53 22.73
C LEU A 271 -2.98 -7.87 23.21
N ASP A 272 -2.65 -9.16 23.34
CA ASP A 272 -1.32 -9.62 23.72
C ASP A 272 -0.43 -9.68 22.47
N PHE A 273 0.42 -8.67 22.31
CA PHE A 273 1.33 -8.55 21.18
C PHE A 273 2.63 -9.33 21.43
N PHE A 274 2.70 -10.53 20.88
CA PHE A 274 3.93 -11.29 20.71
C PHE A 274 4.72 -10.78 19.49
N THR A 275 6.04 -10.85 19.55
CA THR A 275 6.94 -10.49 18.45
C THR A 275 8.19 -11.35 18.46
N VAL A 276 8.78 -11.58 17.30
CA VAL A 276 9.92 -12.49 17.13
C VAL A 276 11.17 -11.76 16.69
N ASP A 277 12.30 -12.11 17.32
CA ASP A 277 13.64 -11.74 16.87
C ASP A 277 14.24 -12.87 16.03
N PHE A 278 14.62 -12.55 14.80
CA PHE A 278 15.30 -13.44 13.87
C PHE A 278 16.81 -13.16 13.75
N ASN A 279 17.39 -12.43 14.72
CA ASN A 279 18.76 -11.90 14.65
C ASN A 279 19.02 -11.09 13.36
N GLU A 280 18.00 -10.36 12.91
CA GLU A 280 18.03 -9.49 11.71
C GLU A 280 18.48 -10.20 10.41
N GLU A 281 18.07 -11.46 10.22
CA GLU A 281 18.41 -12.28 9.05
C GLU A 281 17.88 -11.74 7.69
N PHE A 282 18.66 -11.96 6.63
CA PHE A 282 18.43 -11.42 5.28
C PHE A 282 17.44 -12.25 4.42
N THR A 283 16.19 -12.36 4.88
CA THR A 283 15.13 -13.17 4.25
C THR A 283 14.77 -12.81 2.80
N ALA A 284 15.10 -11.60 2.32
CA ALA A 284 14.89 -11.21 0.93
C ALA A 284 15.96 -11.77 -0.05
N PHE A 285 16.98 -12.46 0.48
CA PHE A 285 18.15 -12.94 -0.28
C PHE A 285 18.46 -14.44 -0.09
N HIS A 286 17.80 -15.12 0.85
CA HIS A 286 18.05 -16.53 1.17
C HIS A 286 16.72 -17.28 1.43
N GLY A 287 16.37 -18.22 0.56
CA GLY A 287 15.09 -18.94 0.59
C GLY A 287 14.92 -19.80 1.83
N GLN A 288 15.97 -20.53 2.24
CA GLN A 288 15.94 -21.39 3.42
C GLN A 288 15.60 -20.61 4.71
N ALA A 289 15.99 -19.34 4.82
CA ALA A 289 15.61 -18.52 5.97
C ALA A 289 14.09 -18.27 6.07
N ILE A 290 13.36 -18.24 4.94
CA ILE A 290 11.88 -18.14 4.94
C ILE A 290 11.27 -19.43 5.52
N LEU A 291 11.87 -20.60 5.22
CA LEU A 291 11.42 -21.90 5.72
C LEU A 291 11.76 -22.09 7.20
N ASP A 292 13.01 -21.81 7.61
CA ASP A 292 13.46 -21.87 9.01
C ASP A 292 12.56 -21.01 9.92
N GLN A 293 12.21 -19.79 9.48
CA GLN A 293 11.36 -18.88 10.24
C GLN A 293 9.91 -19.35 10.27
N ALA A 294 9.38 -19.89 9.16
CA ALA A 294 8.02 -20.43 9.13
C ALA A 294 7.85 -21.68 10.02
N GLU A 295 8.86 -22.56 10.06
CA GLU A 295 8.90 -23.71 10.95
C GLU A 295 8.90 -23.26 12.43
N TYR A 296 9.83 -22.38 12.80
CA TYR A 296 9.92 -21.84 14.17
C TYR A 296 8.65 -21.11 14.62
N LEU A 297 8.04 -20.32 13.74
CA LEU A 297 6.82 -19.57 14.06
C LEU A 297 5.61 -20.48 14.29
N ASN A 298 5.53 -21.63 13.65
CA ASN A 298 4.45 -22.60 13.91
C ASN A 298 4.58 -23.20 15.32
N GLU A 299 5.79 -23.57 15.75
CA GLU A 299 6.04 -23.98 17.14
C GLU A 299 5.80 -22.83 18.13
N ALA A 300 6.14 -21.59 17.76
CA ALA A 300 5.87 -20.41 18.57
C ALA A 300 4.38 -20.14 18.73
N VAL A 301 3.56 -20.36 17.68
CA VAL A 301 2.09 -20.29 17.77
C VAL A 301 1.56 -21.38 18.70
N ALA A 302 2.04 -22.62 18.61
CA ALA A 302 1.65 -23.70 19.50
C ALA A 302 1.96 -23.38 20.98
N TYR A 303 3.16 -22.85 21.25
CA TYR A 303 3.58 -22.41 22.58
C TYR A 303 2.75 -21.20 23.08
N ILE A 304 2.51 -20.19 22.23
CA ILE A 304 1.68 -19.03 22.60
C ILE A 304 0.27 -19.46 23.02
N LEU A 305 -0.32 -20.45 22.35
CA LEU A 305 -1.62 -20.99 22.73
C LEU A 305 -1.56 -21.76 24.05
N SER A 306 -0.48 -22.53 24.31
CA SER A 306 -0.33 -23.26 25.58
C SER A 306 -0.22 -22.34 26.81
N LEU A 307 0.34 -21.13 26.68
CA LEU A 307 0.39 -20.14 27.76
C LEU A 307 -1.00 -19.73 28.30
N TYR A 308 -2.04 -19.79 27.47
CA TYR A 308 -3.40 -19.46 27.90
C TYR A 308 -4.06 -20.61 28.68
N HIS A 309 -3.67 -21.85 28.41
CA HIS A 309 -4.18 -23.04 29.10
C HIS A 309 -3.53 -23.26 30.50
N ASP A 310 -2.46 -22.55 30.86
CA ASP A 310 -1.84 -22.62 32.19
C ASP A 310 -2.32 -21.49 33.11
N PRO A 311 -3.10 -21.75 34.17
CA PRO A 311 -3.58 -20.74 35.11
C PRO A 311 -2.48 -19.97 35.88
N ARG A 312 -1.22 -20.43 35.81
CA ARG A 312 -0.07 -19.70 36.36
C ARG A 312 0.36 -18.57 35.42
N GLN A 313 0.33 -18.82 34.11
CA GLN A 313 0.75 -17.88 33.06
C GLN A 313 -0.40 -17.02 32.53
N SER A 314 -1.64 -17.51 32.61
CA SER A 314 -2.83 -16.77 32.19
C SER A 314 -3.53 -16.04 33.34
N GLN A 315 -4.04 -14.84 33.06
CA GLN A 315 -4.97 -14.09 33.92
C GLN A 315 -6.27 -13.79 33.14
N ARG A 316 -6.90 -14.85 32.60
CA ARG A 316 -8.20 -14.79 31.93
C ARG A 316 -9.35 -15.09 32.89
N ASP A 317 -10.54 -14.68 32.47
CA ASP A 317 -11.82 -15.01 33.07
C ASP A 317 -12.14 -16.50 32.80
N PRO A 318 -12.34 -17.36 33.83
CA PRO A 318 -12.58 -18.80 33.66
C PRO A 318 -13.85 -19.16 32.89
N ASP A 319 -14.82 -18.23 32.77
CA ASP A 319 -16.06 -18.46 32.00
C ASP A 319 -15.85 -18.24 30.48
N LEU A 320 -14.68 -17.74 30.05
CA LEU A 320 -14.34 -17.54 28.63
C LEU A 320 -13.59 -18.75 28.03
N PRO A 321 -13.86 -19.11 26.76
CA PRO A 321 -13.10 -20.15 26.08
C PRO A 321 -11.66 -19.72 25.80
N ASP A 322 -10.73 -20.66 25.95
CA ASP A 322 -9.31 -20.45 25.64
C ASP A 322 -9.07 -20.15 24.14
N PRO A 323 -8.00 -19.40 23.81
CA PRO A 323 -7.56 -19.22 22.44
C PRO A 323 -7.20 -20.54 21.76
N THR A 324 -7.80 -20.79 20.58
CA THR A 324 -7.37 -21.85 19.66
C THR A 324 -6.67 -21.29 18.42
N SER A 325 -6.40 -19.98 18.37
CA SER A 325 -5.79 -19.33 17.21
C SER A 325 -5.23 -17.93 17.49
N VAL A 326 -4.19 -17.57 16.74
CA VAL A 326 -3.44 -16.31 16.83
C VAL A 326 -3.72 -15.43 15.59
N ILE A 327 -3.74 -14.10 15.76
CA ILE A 327 -3.79 -13.12 14.66
C ILE A 327 -2.36 -12.78 14.24
N ILE A 328 -2.05 -12.80 12.94
CA ILE A 328 -0.70 -12.53 12.43
C ILE A 328 -0.59 -11.11 11.84
N LEU A 329 0.48 -10.40 12.21
CA LEU A 329 0.88 -9.11 11.62
C LEU A 329 2.24 -9.24 10.93
N GLY A 330 2.26 -9.34 9.60
CA GLY A 330 3.50 -9.50 8.82
C GLY A 330 3.97 -8.20 8.16
N HIS A 331 5.18 -7.72 8.49
CA HIS A 331 5.81 -6.62 7.77
C HIS A 331 6.72 -7.14 6.65
N SER A 332 6.64 -6.56 5.45
CA SER A 332 7.57 -6.86 4.35
C SER A 332 7.65 -8.38 4.08
N MET A 333 8.86 -8.95 4.03
CA MET A 333 9.07 -10.40 3.91
C MET A 333 8.41 -11.24 5.03
N GLY A 334 8.18 -10.68 6.22
CA GLY A 334 7.43 -11.35 7.29
C GLY A 334 5.99 -11.68 6.91
N GLY A 335 5.38 -10.91 6.00
CA GLY A 335 4.08 -11.25 5.39
C GLY A 335 4.14 -12.44 4.42
N ILE A 336 5.32 -12.81 3.94
CA ILE A 336 5.56 -13.99 3.09
C ILE A 336 5.84 -15.22 3.97
N VAL A 337 6.64 -15.04 5.03
CA VAL A 337 6.82 -16.06 6.09
C VAL A 337 5.44 -16.45 6.67
N ALA A 338 4.59 -15.48 7.01
CA ALA A 338 3.21 -15.70 7.48
C ALA A 338 2.35 -16.56 6.53
N ARG A 339 2.56 -16.45 5.21
CA ARG A 339 1.85 -17.28 4.20
C ARG A 339 2.49 -18.65 4.01
N THR A 340 3.80 -18.75 4.23
CA THR A 340 4.59 -19.99 4.18
C THR A 340 4.26 -20.89 5.36
N MET A 341 4.04 -20.32 6.56
CA MET A 341 3.60 -21.04 7.76
C MET A 341 2.44 -22.01 7.48
N LEU A 342 1.41 -21.57 6.73
CA LEU A 342 0.22 -22.37 6.40
C LEU A 342 0.46 -23.52 5.39
N VAL A 343 1.70 -23.65 4.89
CA VAL A 343 2.17 -24.67 3.94
C VAL A 343 3.18 -25.63 4.60
N MET A 344 3.74 -25.26 5.76
CA MET A 344 4.72 -26.09 6.48
C MET A 344 4.04 -27.31 7.13
N PRO A 345 4.70 -28.49 7.16
CA PRO A 345 4.11 -29.70 7.73
C PRO A 345 3.76 -29.63 9.23
N ASN A 346 4.35 -28.71 9.99
CA ASN A 346 4.06 -28.49 11.41
C ASN A 346 2.93 -27.47 11.66
N TYR A 347 2.22 -27.02 10.62
CA TYR A 347 1.09 -26.11 10.78
C TYR A 347 -0.09 -26.78 11.48
N GLN A 348 -0.46 -26.27 12.65
CA GLN A 348 -1.68 -26.69 13.35
C GLN A 348 -2.91 -26.08 12.69
N SER A 349 -3.77 -26.90 12.10
CA SER A 349 -4.99 -26.45 11.39
C SER A 349 -5.88 -25.55 12.25
N ASN A 350 -6.30 -24.43 11.67
CA ASN A 350 -7.06 -23.33 12.31
C ASN A 350 -6.31 -22.50 13.36
N SER A 351 -5.06 -22.82 13.71
CA SER A 351 -4.25 -22.00 14.66
C SER A 351 -3.97 -20.57 14.17
N ILE A 352 -4.15 -20.31 12.87
CA ILE A 352 -4.15 -18.97 12.28
C ILE A 352 -5.45 -18.78 11.51
N ASN A 353 -6.15 -17.69 11.81
CA ASN A 353 -7.42 -17.35 11.15
C ASN A 353 -7.43 -15.96 10.49
N THR A 354 -6.52 -15.07 10.86
CA THR A 354 -6.46 -13.69 10.36
C THR A 354 -5.00 -13.27 10.19
N ILE A 355 -4.65 -12.80 9.00
CA ILE A 355 -3.33 -12.30 8.65
C ILE A 355 -3.50 -10.89 8.07
N ILE A 356 -2.84 -9.91 8.66
CA ILE A 356 -2.74 -8.54 8.13
C ILE A 356 -1.28 -8.32 7.76
N THR A 357 -1.04 -7.81 6.56
CA THR A 357 0.32 -7.59 6.04
C THR A 357 0.55 -6.17 5.58
N MET A 358 1.77 -5.65 5.77
CA MET A 358 2.15 -4.27 5.51
C MET A 358 3.39 -4.21 4.63
N SER A 359 3.26 -3.66 3.41
CA SER A 359 4.27 -3.64 2.34
C SER A 359 4.86 -5.03 2.00
N ALA A 360 4.06 -6.09 2.14
CA ALA A 360 4.48 -7.46 1.84
C ALA A 360 4.39 -7.80 0.34
N PRO A 361 5.49 -8.23 -0.32
CA PRO A 361 5.54 -8.49 -1.76
C PRO A 361 4.89 -9.83 -2.17
N HIS A 362 3.59 -10.02 -1.95
CA HIS A 362 2.88 -11.30 -2.15
C HIS A 362 2.95 -11.92 -3.55
N ALA A 363 2.84 -11.11 -4.61
CA ALA A 363 2.66 -11.61 -5.97
C ALA A 363 3.95 -12.21 -6.55
N ARG A 364 5.12 -11.66 -6.19
CA ARG A 364 6.44 -12.06 -6.66
C ARG A 364 7.55 -11.48 -5.76
N PRO A 365 8.73 -12.12 -5.67
CA PRO A 365 9.80 -11.62 -4.81
C PRO A 365 10.34 -10.24 -5.27
N PRO A 366 10.79 -9.39 -4.32
CA PRO A 366 11.28 -8.04 -4.59
C PRO A 366 12.71 -8.03 -5.16
N VAL A 367 13.43 -9.14 -5.01
CA VAL A 367 14.76 -9.48 -5.53
C VAL A 367 14.77 -10.99 -5.77
N SER A 368 15.38 -11.45 -6.87
CA SER A 368 15.39 -12.86 -7.29
C SER A 368 16.80 -13.32 -7.64
N PHE A 369 17.71 -13.29 -6.66
CA PHE A 369 19.09 -13.77 -6.81
C PHE A 369 19.27 -15.24 -6.41
N ASP A 370 18.31 -15.81 -5.69
CA ASP A 370 18.27 -17.19 -5.24
C ASP A 370 17.10 -17.92 -5.90
N SER A 371 17.35 -19.11 -6.45
CA SER A 371 16.32 -19.97 -7.04
C SER A 371 15.37 -20.54 -5.99
N GLN A 372 15.84 -20.78 -4.76
CA GLN A 372 14.99 -21.31 -3.69
C GLN A 372 13.92 -20.29 -3.28
N ILE A 373 14.21 -18.99 -3.28
CA ILE A 373 13.19 -17.93 -3.12
C ILE A 373 12.11 -18.06 -4.20
N VAL A 374 12.48 -18.23 -5.48
CA VAL A 374 11.51 -18.32 -6.58
C VAL A 374 10.63 -19.57 -6.43
N GLU A 375 11.23 -20.72 -6.11
CA GLU A 375 10.52 -21.98 -5.86
C GLU A 375 9.56 -21.88 -4.66
N ILE A 376 9.98 -21.28 -3.54
CA ILE A 376 9.11 -21.04 -2.37
C ILE A 376 7.93 -20.16 -2.76
N TYR A 377 8.18 -19.08 -3.51
CA TYR A 377 7.11 -18.20 -4.00
C TYR A 377 6.12 -18.93 -4.92
N GLU A 378 6.62 -19.76 -5.84
CA GLU A 378 5.77 -20.56 -6.72
C GLU A 378 4.94 -21.57 -5.94
N ASN A 379 5.55 -22.33 -5.02
CA ASN A 379 4.87 -23.36 -4.24
C ASN A 379 3.82 -22.75 -3.29
N VAL A 380 4.15 -21.66 -2.57
CA VAL A 380 3.21 -20.95 -1.70
C VAL A 380 2.09 -20.29 -2.52
N ASN A 381 2.39 -19.66 -3.66
CA ASN A 381 1.35 -19.08 -4.51
C ASN A 381 0.49 -20.14 -5.22
N ARG A 382 1.02 -21.32 -5.53
CA ARG A 382 0.28 -22.47 -6.08
C ARG A 382 -0.70 -23.01 -5.04
N TYR A 383 -0.24 -23.34 -3.83
CA TYR A 383 -1.09 -23.83 -2.74
C TYR A 383 -2.25 -22.88 -2.40
N TRP A 384 -1.98 -21.58 -2.30
CA TRP A 384 -3.02 -20.57 -2.03
C TRP A 384 -4.08 -20.51 -3.16
N ARG A 385 -3.67 -20.62 -4.44
CA ARG A 385 -4.61 -20.69 -5.58
C ARG A 385 -5.44 -21.97 -5.58
N GLU A 386 -4.78 -23.12 -5.37
CA GLU A 386 -5.41 -24.45 -5.39
C GLU A 386 -6.42 -24.64 -4.25
N ALA A 387 -6.16 -24.04 -3.08
CA ALA A 387 -7.10 -24.02 -1.95
C ALA A 387 -8.41 -23.29 -2.29
N TYR A 388 -8.34 -22.15 -2.99
CA TYR A 388 -9.54 -21.41 -3.43
C TYR A 388 -10.16 -21.93 -4.73
N SER A 389 -9.51 -22.82 -5.48
CA SER A 389 -10.13 -23.51 -6.63
C SER A 389 -11.00 -24.71 -6.23
N GLN A 390 -11.00 -25.13 -4.96
CA GLN A 390 -11.82 -26.24 -4.47
C GLN A 390 -13.32 -25.90 -4.52
N GLN A 391 -14.13 -26.79 -5.10
CA GLN A 391 -15.58 -26.60 -5.22
C GLN A 391 -16.34 -26.72 -3.88
N TRP A 392 -15.77 -27.42 -2.90
CA TRP A 392 -16.39 -27.67 -1.60
C TRP A 392 -15.59 -27.00 -0.47
N ALA A 393 -16.27 -26.22 0.37
CA ALA A 393 -15.65 -25.50 1.49
C ALA A 393 -14.86 -26.41 2.45
N ASN A 394 -15.35 -27.63 2.69
CA ASN A 394 -14.70 -28.62 3.55
C ASN A 394 -13.32 -29.09 3.05
N ASN A 395 -13.02 -28.91 1.75
CA ASN A 395 -11.74 -29.27 1.15
C ASN A 395 -10.76 -28.08 1.08
N ASN A 396 -11.17 -26.88 1.50
CA ASN A 396 -10.34 -25.68 1.45
C ASN A 396 -9.69 -25.43 2.83
N PRO A 397 -8.37 -25.71 3.01
CA PRO A 397 -7.68 -25.50 4.29
C PRO A 397 -7.58 -24.02 4.70
N LEU A 398 -7.85 -23.09 3.78
CA LEU A 398 -7.82 -21.64 4.01
C LEU A 398 -9.23 -21.02 4.19
N TRP A 399 -10.31 -21.81 4.25
CA TRP A 399 -11.69 -21.33 4.33
C TRP A 399 -11.98 -20.35 5.49
N HIS A 400 -11.30 -20.54 6.62
CA HIS A 400 -11.39 -19.70 7.81
C HIS A 400 -10.33 -18.58 7.87
N VAL A 401 -9.39 -18.57 6.94
CA VAL A 401 -8.29 -17.60 6.89
C VAL A 401 -8.74 -16.32 6.18
N THR A 402 -8.45 -15.18 6.81
CA THR A 402 -8.54 -13.85 6.18
C THR A 402 -7.13 -13.33 5.90
N LEU A 403 -6.86 -12.83 4.69
CA LEU A 403 -5.60 -12.15 4.36
C LEU A 403 -5.85 -10.72 3.85
N ILE A 404 -5.41 -9.73 4.62
CA ILE A 404 -5.45 -8.32 4.24
C ILE A 404 -4.03 -7.86 3.86
N SER A 405 -3.88 -7.23 2.69
CA SER A 405 -2.61 -6.65 2.24
C SER A 405 -2.71 -5.13 2.19
N ILE A 406 -1.83 -4.44 2.90
CA ILE A 406 -1.80 -2.97 2.96
C ILE A 406 -0.48 -2.47 2.37
N ALA A 407 -0.56 -1.65 1.32
CA ALA A 407 0.58 -1.12 0.58
C ALA A 407 0.81 0.38 0.86
N GLY A 408 2.08 0.78 1.05
CA GLY A 408 2.46 2.19 1.28
C GLY A 408 2.35 3.10 0.04
N GLY A 409 2.09 2.56 -1.14
CA GLY A 409 1.93 3.33 -2.38
C GLY A 409 3.27 3.76 -2.99
N GLY A 410 3.34 4.99 -3.50
CA GLY A 410 4.49 5.49 -4.27
C GLY A 410 5.69 5.96 -3.44
N LEU A 411 5.60 5.95 -2.11
CA LEU A 411 6.73 6.22 -1.21
C LEU A 411 7.51 4.98 -0.81
N ASP A 412 6.99 3.77 -1.04
CA ASP A 412 7.74 2.54 -0.80
C ASP A 412 8.81 2.36 -1.88
N THR A 413 10.06 2.65 -1.52
CA THR A 413 11.24 2.51 -2.38
C THR A 413 12.01 1.20 -2.14
N MET A 414 11.51 0.31 -1.27
CA MET A 414 12.08 -1.02 -1.02
C MET A 414 11.29 -2.10 -1.76
N VAL A 415 9.96 -2.00 -1.82
CA VAL A 415 9.06 -2.94 -2.49
C VAL A 415 8.13 -2.16 -3.45
N PRO A 416 8.10 -2.49 -4.75
CA PRO A 416 7.07 -1.95 -5.65
C PRO A 416 5.68 -2.34 -5.15
N SER A 417 4.83 -1.35 -4.82
CA SER A 417 3.51 -1.61 -4.24
C SER A 417 2.60 -2.48 -5.12
N ASP A 418 2.82 -2.54 -6.44
CA ASP A 418 2.13 -3.47 -7.33
C ASP A 418 2.29 -4.95 -6.86
N TYR A 419 3.46 -5.30 -6.31
CA TYR A 419 3.77 -6.67 -5.87
C TYR A 419 3.02 -7.07 -4.59
N ALA A 420 2.40 -6.11 -3.88
CA ALA A 420 1.54 -6.38 -2.74
C ALA A 420 0.09 -6.75 -3.13
N SER A 421 -0.23 -6.82 -4.43
CA SER A 421 -1.56 -7.24 -4.92
C SER A 421 -1.84 -8.73 -4.64
N LEU A 422 -3.01 -8.99 -4.05
CA LEU A 422 -3.57 -10.32 -3.82
C LEU A 422 -4.49 -10.80 -4.96
N GLU A 423 -4.71 -9.98 -6.01
CA GLU A 423 -5.66 -10.28 -7.09
C GLU A 423 -5.46 -11.64 -7.75
N SER A 424 -4.23 -12.15 -7.81
CA SER A 424 -3.89 -13.47 -8.38
C SER A 424 -3.87 -14.62 -7.36
N LEU A 425 -4.24 -14.38 -6.11
CA LEU A 425 -3.96 -15.27 -4.96
C LEU A 425 -5.15 -15.51 -4.02
N VAL A 426 -6.00 -14.50 -3.81
CA VAL A 426 -7.10 -14.58 -2.82
C VAL A 426 -8.37 -13.92 -3.38
N PRO A 427 -9.54 -14.57 -3.33
CA PRO A 427 -10.81 -13.97 -3.72
C PRO A 427 -11.27 -12.93 -2.69
N GLU A 428 -12.08 -11.95 -3.13
CA GLU A 428 -12.57 -10.85 -2.29
C GLU A 428 -13.38 -11.27 -1.03
N THR A 429 -13.83 -12.52 -1.01
CA THR A 429 -14.55 -13.15 0.10
C THR A 429 -13.63 -13.60 1.26
N HIS A 430 -12.32 -13.61 1.04
CA HIS A 430 -11.28 -14.03 2.00
C HIS A 430 -10.13 -13.02 2.15
N GLY A 431 -9.90 -12.15 1.16
CA GLY A 431 -8.85 -11.13 1.25
C GLY A 431 -8.98 -9.99 0.26
N PHE A 432 -8.25 -8.91 0.49
CA PHE A 432 -8.08 -7.83 -0.48
C PHE A 432 -6.78 -7.05 -0.23
N THR A 433 -6.30 -6.37 -1.27
CA THR A 433 -5.22 -5.38 -1.17
C THR A 433 -5.80 -3.97 -1.07
N VAL A 434 -5.17 -3.09 -0.30
CA VAL A 434 -5.57 -1.69 -0.13
C VAL A 434 -4.33 -0.80 0.08
N PHE A 435 -4.43 0.47 -0.31
CA PHE A 435 -3.32 1.44 -0.19
C PHE A 435 -3.55 2.38 1.00
N THR A 436 -2.48 2.83 1.66
CA THR A 436 -2.58 3.79 2.78
C THR A 436 -3.19 5.14 2.38
N THR A 437 -3.16 5.49 1.09
CA THR A 437 -3.84 6.67 0.51
C THR A 437 -5.36 6.50 0.42
N THR A 438 -5.85 5.26 0.40
CA THR A 438 -7.27 4.89 0.32
C THR A 438 -7.95 5.01 1.69
N VAL A 439 -7.23 4.65 2.75
CA VAL A 439 -7.74 4.53 4.11
C VAL A 439 -8.28 5.88 4.61
N PRO A 440 -9.56 5.97 5.05
CA PRO A 440 -10.14 7.19 5.62
C PRO A 440 -9.32 7.75 6.79
N THR A 441 -9.26 9.07 6.93
CA THR A 441 -8.39 9.82 7.88
C THR A 441 -6.87 9.67 7.69
N VAL A 442 -6.39 8.76 6.81
CA VAL A 442 -4.97 8.55 6.58
C VAL A 442 -4.49 9.29 5.33
N TRP A 443 -5.13 9.01 4.18
CA TRP A 443 -4.98 9.70 2.89
C TRP A 443 -3.54 10.01 2.41
N THR A 444 -2.53 9.30 2.92
CA THR A 444 -1.11 9.58 2.67
C THR A 444 -0.36 8.32 2.24
N GLY A 445 0.65 8.49 1.40
CA GLY A 445 1.61 7.43 1.10
C GLY A 445 2.54 7.19 2.28
N MET A 446 3.13 6.01 2.35
CA MET A 446 4.09 5.63 3.39
C MET A 446 5.31 4.99 2.76
N ASP A 447 6.50 5.35 3.26
CA ASP A 447 7.70 4.58 2.95
C ASP A 447 7.71 3.25 3.72
N HIS A 448 8.63 2.36 3.33
CA HIS A 448 8.64 0.96 3.76
C HIS A 448 8.69 0.77 5.28
N GLN A 449 9.19 1.74 6.03
CA GLN A 449 9.24 1.71 7.50
C GLN A 449 8.14 2.56 8.14
N ALA A 450 7.75 3.68 7.51
CA ALA A 450 6.67 4.55 7.98
C ALA A 450 5.31 3.85 8.14
N ILE A 451 5.05 2.80 7.36
CA ILE A 451 3.84 1.98 7.47
C ILE A 451 3.67 1.32 8.86
N LEU A 452 4.73 1.18 9.67
CA LEU A 452 4.64 0.64 11.03
C LEU A 452 4.52 1.69 12.13
N TRP A 453 4.96 2.94 11.90
CA TRP A 453 5.01 3.97 12.94
C TRP A 453 4.11 5.19 12.69
N CYS A 454 3.52 5.34 11.51
CA CYS A 454 2.64 6.48 11.22
C CYS A 454 1.42 6.51 12.15
N ASP A 455 1.28 7.60 12.92
CA ASP A 455 0.28 7.70 13.98
C ASP A 455 -1.17 7.55 13.50
N GLN A 456 -1.56 8.22 12.42
CA GLN A 456 -2.94 8.07 11.92
C GLN A 456 -3.24 6.67 11.39
N PHE A 457 -2.25 5.94 10.87
CA PHE A 457 -2.48 4.61 10.29
C PHE A 457 -2.45 3.48 11.34
N ARG A 458 -1.50 3.50 12.28
CA ARG A 458 -1.50 2.53 13.41
C ARG A 458 -2.84 2.57 14.17
N LYS A 459 -3.43 3.76 14.30
CA LYS A 459 -4.78 3.99 14.87
C LYS A 459 -5.91 3.30 14.10
N VAL A 460 -5.86 3.26 12.77
CA VAL A 460 -6.87 2.54 11.97
C VAL A 460 -6.64 1.03 12.01
N VAL A 461 -5.38 0.57 11.98
CA VAL A 461 -5.04 -0.86 12.12
C VAL A 461 -5.51 -1.42 13.47
N ILE A 462 -5.23 -0.72 14.57
CA ILE A 462 -5.67 -1.14 15.90
C ILE A 462 -7.21 -1.12 16.03
N LYS A 463 -7.89 -0.10 15.50
CA LYS A 463 -9.36 -0.08 15.49
C LYS A 463 -9.97 -1.19 14.62
N SER A 464 -9.33 -1.57 13.50
CA SER A 464 -9.80 -2.69 12.69
C SER A 464 -9.54 -4.05 13.34
N LEU A 465 -8.52 -4.18 14.19
CA LEU A 465 -8.34 -5.35 15.06
C LEU A 465 -9.43 -5.42 16.15
N TYR A 466 -9.69 -4.32 16.87
CA TYR A 466 -10.74 -4.30 17.91
C TYR A 466 -12.15 -4.52 17.37
N ASP A 467 -12.45 -4.16 16.12
CA ASP A 467 -13.72 -4.49 15.48
C ASP A 467 -13.94 -6.02 15.30
N VAL A 468 -12.86 -6.78 15.05
CA VAL A 468 -12.92 -8.18 14.58
C VAL A 468 -12.62 -9.23 15.66
N VAL A 469 -12.10 -8.84 16.82
CA VAL A 469 -11.93 -9.75 17.97
C VAL A 469 -13.27 -10.10 18.62
N ASP A 470 -13.31 -11.27 19.25
CA ASP A 470 -14.43 -11.75 20.07
C ASP A 470 -13.94 -12.90 20.96
N VAL A 471 -13.68 -12.62 22.25
CA VAL A 471 -13.20 -13.62 23.21
C VAL A 471 -14.26 -14.64 23.65
N ASN A 472 -15.54 -14.42 23.33
CA ASN A 472 -16.60 -15.40 23.60
C ASN A 472 -16.51 -16.63 22.68
N ARG A 473 -15.56 -16.63 21.74
CA ARG A 473 -15.31 -17.69 20.76
C ARG A 473 -13.87 -18.16 20.92
N ALA A 474 -13.65 -19.47 20.95
CA ALA A 474 -12.30 -20.04 21.09
C ALA A 474 -11.31 -19.49 20.03
N ALA A 475 -11.78 -19.22 18.81
CA ALA A 475 -11.01 -18.58 17.73
C ALA A 475 -10.64 -17.09 17.96
N GLN A 476 -11.01 -16.50 19.11
CA GLN A 476 -10.78 -15.11 19.55
C GLN A 476 -11.19 -14.01 18.56
N THR A 477 -11.89 -14.35 17.49
CA THR A 477 -12.30 -13.47 16.39
C THR A 477 -13.68 -13.85 15.89
N LYS A 478 -14.33 -12.89 15.25
CA LYS A 478 -15.65 -13.02 14.63
C LYS A 478 -15.64 -13.94 13.38
N PRO A 479 -16.81 -14.41 12.90
CA PRO A 479 -16.89 -15.21 11.68
C PRO A 479 -16.27 -14.52 10.46
N ARG A 480 -15.60 -15.29 9.58
CA ARG A 480 -14.79 -14.79 8.46
C ARG A 480 -15.49 -13.74 7.59
N ALA A 481 -16.78 -13.95 7.27
CA ALA A 481 -17.57 -12.99 6.50
C ALA A 481 -17.78 -11.63 7.22
N GLU A 482 -18.01 -11.64 8.53
CA GLU A 482 -18.15 -10.40 9.31
C GLU A 482 -16.81 -9.66 9.42
N ARG A 483 -15.70 -10.38 9.65
CA ARG A 483 -14.35 -9.77 9.64
C ARG A 483 -14.06 -9.08 8.31
N MET A 484 -14.36 -9.74 7.19
CA MET A 484 -14.18 -9.15 5.85
C MET A 484 -15.00 -7.87 5.67
N ARG A 485 -16.26 -7.85 6.13
CA ARG A 485 -17.09 -6.64 6.14
C ARG A 485 -16.49 -5.51 6.97
N LEU A 486 -16.00 -5.82 8.18
CA LEU A 486 -15.44 -4.83 9.10
C LEU A 486 -14.10 -4.27 8.59
N PHE A 487 -13.21 -5.13 8.08
CA PHE A 487 -11.99 -4.68 7.39
C PHE A 487 -12.31 -3.82 6.17
N LYS A 488 -13.28 -4.20 5.33
CA LYS A 488 -13.75 -3.37 4.22
C LYS A 488 -14.29 -2.01 4.73
N LYS A 489 -15.08 -1.97 5.81
CA LYS A 489 -15.61 -0.71 6.40
C LYS A 489 -14.53 0.21 7.00
N ARG A 490 -13.43 -0.34 7.55
CA ARG A 490 -12.34 0.48 8.15
C ARG A 490 -11.26 0.93 7.17
N LEU A 491 -10.97 0.15 6.13
CA LEU A 491 -9.82 0.35 5.26
C LEU A 491 -10.17 0.91 3.87
N LEU A 492 -11.40 0.71 3.39
CA LEU A 492 -11.88 1.23 2.10
C LEU A 492 -12.68 2.52 2.30
N THR A 493 -13.12 3.15 1.20
CA THR A 493 -13.72 4.49 1.25
C THR A 493 -15.21 4.50 1.57
N GLY A 494 -15.92 3.37 1.40
CA GLY A 494 -17.39 3.33 1.46
C GLY A 494 -18.07 3.80 0.18
N MET A 495 -17.30 4.05 -0.89
CA MET A 495 -17.78 4.36 -2.24
C MET A 495 -17.57 3.20 -3.23
N GLU A 496 -17.05 2.06 -2.76
CA GLU A 496 -16.87 0.85 -3.56
C GLU A 496 -18.24 0.16 -3.84
N PRO A 497 -18.46 -0.50 -5.00
CA PRO A 497 -19.78 -1.03 -5.37
C PRO A 497 -20.40 -2.08 -4.44
N PHE A 498 -19.60 -2.69 -3.55
CA PHE A 498 -20.04 -3.67 -2.55
C PHE A 498 -20.13 -3.09 -1.12
N ALA A 499 -20.00 -1.76 -0.96
CA ALA A 499 -20.05 -1.12 0.35
C ALA A 499 -21.48 -1.19 0.93
N GLU A 500 -21.69 -2.06 1.93
CA GLU A 500 -23.00 -2.18 2.60
C GLU A 500 -23.43 -0.85 3.23
N ARG A 501 -24.60 -0.34 2.83
CA ARG A 501 -25.33 0.70 3.56
C ARG A 501 -26.01 0.11 4.79
N THR A 502 -25.98 0.82 5.91
CA THR A 502 -26.70 0.45 7.14
C THR A 502 -28.13 0.97 7.15
N LEU A 503 -28.40 2.10 6.48
CA LEU A 503 -29.73 2.72 6.40
C LEU A 503 -30.87 1.76 5.99
N PRO A 504 -30.75 0.88 4.96
CA PRO A 504 -31.85 0.01 4.57
C PRO A 504 -32.24 -0.99 5.67
N ARG A 505 -31.24 -1.49 6.42
CA ARG A 505 -31.38 -2.50 7.49
C ARG A 505 -31.73 -1.90 8.86
N LYS A 506 -31.75 -0.57 9.00
CA LYS A 506 -32.12 0.12 10.25
C LYS A 506 -33.63 0.29 10.32
N GLU A 507 -34.22 0.15 11.51
CA GLU A 507 -35.62 0.53 11.75
C GLU A 507 -35.78 2.06 11.83
N PRO A 508 -36.98 2.64 11.59
CA PRO A 508 -37.22 4.05 11.83
C PRO A 508 -36.96 4.42 13.30
N SER A 509 -36.09 5.39 13.53
CA SER A 509 -35.69 5.86 14.87
C SER A 509 -36.39 7.15 15.28
N THR A 510 -36.77 7.98 14.29
CA THR A 510 -37.16 9.37 14.50
C THR A 510 -38.54 9.66 13.90
N LEU A 511 -39.42 10.24 14.70
CA LEU A 511 -40.64 10.93 14.23
C LEU A 511 -40.27 12.38 13.88
N LEU A 512 -40.54 12.81 12.65
CA LEU A 512 -40.40 14.20 12.22
C LEU A 512 -41.80 14.81 12.04
N THR A 513 -42.12 15.84 12.81
CA THR A 513 -43.41 16.54 12.80
C THR A 513 -43.22 17.96 12.25
N LEU A 514 -43.98 18.34 11.22
CA LEU A 514 -43.73 19.54 10.40
C LEU A 514 -44.91 20.51 10.40
N GLU A 515 -44.63 21.81 10.27
CA GLU A 515 -45.67 22.85 10.10
C GLU A 515 -46.35 22.76 8.72
N ASP A 516 -47.68 22.66 8.74
CA ASP A 516 -48.53 22.66 7.54
C ASP A 516 -48.37 23.96 6.74
N GLY A 517 -48.22 23.83 5.42
CA GLY A 517 -48.05 24.97 4.51
C GLY A 517 -46.64 25.60 4.50
N SER A 518 -45.67 25.03 5.21
CA SER A 518 -44.27 25.47 5.13
C SER A 518 -43.67 25.21 3.73
N ASN A 519 -42.86 26.16 3.22
CA ASN A 519 -42.07 26.01 1.99
C ASN A 519 -40.85 25.06 2.18
N SER A 520 -41.01 24.01 2.98
CA SER A 520 -39.99 23.02 3.34
C SER A 520 -39.76 22.00 2.21
N ILE A 521 -40.79 21.67 1.43
CA ILE A 521 -40.71 20.75 0.30
C ILE A 521 -40.10 21.46 -0.92
N LEU A 522 -38.97 20.94 -1.40
CA LEU A 522 -38.32 21.37 -2.62
C LEU A 522 -38.99 20.73 -3.86
N GLN A 523 -38.95 21.45 -4.98
CA GLN A 523 -39.36 20.90 -6.26
C GLN A 523 -38.44 19.74 -6.68
N GLN A 524 -39.01 18.68 -7.24
CA GLN A 524 -38.27 17.50 -7.69
C GLN A 524 -37.17 17.88 -8.70
N GLY A 525 -35.96 17.36 -8.51
CA GLY A 525 -34.79 17.69 -9.33
C GLY A 525 -34.12 19.05 -9.03
N LYS A 526 -34.58 19.79 -8.02
CA LYS A 526 -33.88 20.96 -7.49
C LYS A 526 -32.91 20.54 -6.38
N SER A 527 -31.67 21.01 -6.43
CA SER A 527 -30.69 20.84 -5.35
C SER A 527 -30.96 21.77 -4.17
N LEU A 528 -30.59 21.33 -2.97
CA LEU A 528 -30.48 22.16 -1.78
C LEU A 528 -29.05 22.69 -1.66
N THR A 529 -28.91 23.97 -1.30
CA THR A 529 -27.66 24.54 -0.84
C THR A 529 -27.93 25.48 0.32
N LEU A 530 -27.28 25.21 1.47
CA LEU A 530 -27.24 26.11 2.61
C LEU A 530 -25.80 26.61 2.76
N ARG A 531 -25.60 27.94 2.75
CA ARG A 531 -24.27 28.56 2.95
C ARG A 531 -23.91 28.86 4.42
N LYS A 532 -24.91 28.82 5.31
CA LYS A 532 -24.84 29.07 6.76
C LYS A 532 -26.02 28.37 7.44
N PHE A 533 -25.81 27.84 8.63
CA PHE A 533 -26.86 27.25 9.48
C PHE A 533 -27.49 28.31 10.40
N GLY A 534 -28.71 28.07 10.87
CA GLY A 534 -29.41 28.88 11.88
C GLY A 534 -29.96 30.23 11.41
N GLN A 535 -30.10 30.44 10.09
CA GLN A 535 -30.60 31.70 9.52
C GLN A 535 -32.05 32.03 9.92
N SER A 536 -32.87 30.98 10.05
CA SER A 536 -34.25 30.98 10.52
C SER A 536 -34.41 31.34 12.01
N ARG A 537 -33.33 31.28 12.80
CA ARG A 537 -33.31 31.36 14.28
C ARG A 537 -34.18 30.32 15.00
N LYS A 538 -34.58 29.27 14.29
CA LYS A 538 -35.36 28.12 14.75
C LYS A 538 -34.96 26.89 13.92
N PRO A 539 -34.94 25.67 14.49
CA PRO A 539 -34.68 24.48 13.70
C PRO A 539 -35.62 24.36 12.49
N GLN A 540 -35.09 23.99 11.33
CA GLN A 540 -35.83 23.95 10.07
C GLN A 540 -35.44 22.71 9.24
N ALA A 541 -36.45 21.98 8.77
CA ALA A 541 -36.27 20.87 7.84
C ALA A 541 -36.48 21.32 6.38
N TYR A 542 -35.65 20.78 5.49
CA TYR A 542 -35.77 20.89 4.04
C TYR A 542 -36.00 19.48 3.47
N LEU A 543 -37.14 19.26 2.79
CA LEU A 543 -37.52 17.96 2.23
C LEU A 543 -37.19 17.93 0.72
N LEU A 544 -36.32 17.01 0.31
CA LEU A 544 -36.07 16.70 -1.10
C LEU A 544 -36.89 15.45 -1.46
N PRO A 545 -37.86 15.52 -2.40
CA PRO A 545 -38.65 14.36 -2.80
C PRO A 545 -37.81 13.37 -3.61
N ILE A 546 -37.91 12.09 -3.27
CA ILE A 546 -37.17 10.99 -3.92
C ILE A 546 -37.81 10.70 -5.30
N PRO A 547 -37.02 10.65 -6.40
CA PRO A 547 -37.56 10.48 -7.74
C PRO A 547 -37.91 9.01 -8.06
N THR A 548 -39.18 8.72 -8.29
CA THR A 548 -39.68 7.35 -8.48
C THR A 548 -39.42 6.72 -9.86
N ASN A 549 -39.28 7.54 -10.92
CA ASN A 549 -39.31 7.10 -12.32
C ASN A 549 -38.00 7.37 -13.10
N LEU A 550 -36.86 7.52 -12.42
CA LEU A 550 -35.57 7.86 -13.05
C LEU A 550 -34.49 6.80 -12.73
N PRO A 551 -34.44 5.68 -13.46
CA PRO A 551 -33.38 4.68 -13.28
C PRO A 551 -32.01 5.30 -13.55
N GLY A 552 -31.00 4.91 -12.77
CA GLY A 552 -29.67 5.51 -12.83
C GLY A 552 -29.50 6.81 -12.02
N THR A 553 -30.51 7.27 -11.27
CA THR A 553 -30.33 8.39 -10.34
C THR A 553 -29.62 7.96 -9.05
N ARG A 554 -28.70 8.79 -8.56
CA ARG A 554 -28.11 8.72 -7.21
C ARG A 554 -28.36 9.98 -6.39
N PHE A 555 -28.57 9.81 -5.09
CA PHE A 555 -28.56 10.91 -4.13
C PHE A 555 -27.13 11.17 -3.67
N THR A 556 -26.72 12.44 -3.64
CA THR A 556 -25.44 12.86 -3.06
C THR A 556 -25.60 14.06 -2.15
N LEU A 557 -24.90 14.05 -1.01
CA LEU A 557 -24.81 15.16 -0.07
C LEU A 557 -23.35 15.38 0.33
N LEU A 558 -22.91 16.63 0.42
CA LEU A 558 -21.60 17.04 0.92
C LEU A 558 -21.76 18.21 1.92
N SER A 559 -21.04 18.15 3.03
CA SER A 559 -21.04 19.21 4.06
C SER A 559 -19.67 19.31 4.74
N ASP A 560 -19.34 20.48 5.28
CA ASP A 560 -18.23 20.66 6.23
C ASP A 560 -18.61 20.34 7.69
N GLN A 561 -19.90 20.13 7.98
CA GLN A 561 -20.38 19.62 9.27
C GLN A 561 -20.53 18.10 9.22
N LYS A 562 -20.29 17.41 10.35
CA LYS A 562 -20.67 16.00 10.51
C LYS A 562 -22.19 15.89 10.70
N PRO A 563 -22.91 15.05 9.93
CA PRO A 563 -24.26 14.66 10.25
C PRO A 563 -24.36 14.04 11.65
N ASP A 564 -25.40 14.45 12.37
CA ASP A 564 -25.64 14.11 13.76
C ASP A 564 -26.30 12.75 13.94
N GLU A 565 -25.97 12.06 15.02
CA GLU A 565 -26.52 10.73 15.36
C GLU A 565 -27.82 10.88 16.17
N ASP A 566 -28.62 9.82 16.28
CA ASP A 566 -29.92 9.87 16.96
C ASP A 566 -29.78 10.36 18.42
N GLY A 567 -30.42 11.49 18.74
CA GLY A 567 -30.33 12.14 20.06
C GLY A 567 -29.14 13.08 20.27
N GLY A 568 -28.32 13.30 19.24
CA GLY A 568 -27.17 14.21 19.31
C GLY A 568 -27.52 15.71 19.37
N HIS A 569 -26.47 16.51 19.56
CA HIS A 569 -26.49 17.98 19.63
C HIS A 569 -25.77 18.66 18.44
N GLY A 570 -25.57 17.94 17.34
CA GLY A 570 -25.02 18.46 16.10
C GLY A 570 -25.96 19.40 15.36
N LYS A 571 -25.41 20.25 14.49
CA LYS A 571 -26.15 21.27 13.73
C LYS A 571 -26.94 20.73 12.54
N LEU A 572 -26.55 19.58 12.00
CA LEU A 572 -27.03 19.02 10.75
C LEU A 572 -27.49 17.59 11.01
N GLU A 573 -28.76 17.29 10.76
CA GLU A 573 -29.27 15.92 10.79
C GLU A 573 -29.81 15.52 9.42
N VAL A 574 -29.51 14.30 8.98
CA VAL A 574 -29.89 13.79 7.64
C VAL A 574 -30.71 12.53 7.82
N LEU A 575 -31.98 12.62 7.40
CA LEU A 575 -33.03 11.65 7.67
C LEU A 575 -33.67 11.19 6.36
N PHE A 576 -33.93 9.89 6.22
CA PHE A 576 -34.71 9.34 5.11
C PHE A 576 -36.11 8.97 5.63
N CYS A 577 -37.15 9.53 5.02
CA CYS A 577 -38.47 9.65 5.64
C CYS A 577 -39.60 9.16 4.73
N SER A 578 -40.63 8.57 5.35
CA SER A 578 -41.90 8.18 4.73
C SER A 578 -43.09 8.71 5.54
N VAL A 579 -44.22 8.97 4.88
CA VAL A 579 -45.46 9.38 5.57
C VAL A 579 -45.94 8.26 6.48
N PHE A 580 -46.09 8.54 7.77
CA PHE A 580 -46.47 7.55 8.77
C PHE A 580 -48.00 7.40 8.84
N PRO A 581 -48.60 6.26 8.43
CA PRO A 581 -50.05 6.10 8.44
C PRO A 581 -50.54 5.87 9.87
N LEU A 582 -51.26 6.85 10.42
CA LEU A 582 -51.95 6.75 11.71
C LEU A 582 -53.12 5.75 11.65
N LYS A 583 -52.80 4.46 11.75
CA LYS A 583 -53.79 3.42 12.09
C LYS A 583 -54.23 3.65 13.53
N ALA A 584 -55.51 3.98 13.71
CA ALA A 584 -56.09 4.24 15.03
C ALA A 584 -55.83 3.07 15.98
N GLY A 585 -55.05 3.30 17.05
CA GLY A 585 -54.62 2.31 18.03
C GLY A 585 -53.12 2.02 18.06
N GLN A 586 -52.34 2.39 17.04
CA GLN A 586 -50.87 2.33 17.10
C GLN A 586 -50.30 3.65 17.60
N SER A 587 -49.88 3.67 18.86
CA SER A 587 -49.24 4.81 19.52
C SER A 587 -47.88 5.17 18.91
N ALA A 588 -47.55 6.47 18.90
CA ALA A 588 -46.25 6.98 18.45
C ALA A 588 -45.06 6.58 19.36
N THR A 589 -45.31 5.83 20.44
CA THR A 589 -44.34 5.35 21.44
C THR A 589 -43.39 4.26 20.94
N LEU A 590 -43.40 3.94 19.64
CA LEU A 590 -42.48 3.00 19.00
C LEU A 590 -41.22 3.67 18.43
N LEU A 591 -41.20 5.00 18.32
CA LEU A 591 -40.07 5.78 17.80
C LEU A 591 -39.33 6.42 18.97
N SER A 592 -38.03 6.18 19.08
CA SER A 592 -37.22 6.62 20.22
C SER A 592 -37.00 8.13 20.27
N MET A 593 -37.01 8.80 19.11
CA MET A 593 -36.81 10.24 18.97
C MET A 593 -38.03 10.91 18.33
N ASN A 594 -38.33 12.14 18.75
CA ASN A 594 -39.33 13.01 18.12
C ASN A 594 -38.74 14.41 17.90
N ILE A 595 -38.76 14.88 16.66
CA ILE A 595 -38.35 16.22 16.25
C ILE A 595 -39.62 16.97 15.83
N ASP A 596 -40.12 17.84 16.71
CA ASP A 596 -41.30 18.66 16.43
C ASP A 596 -40.91 20.07 15.98
N LEU A 597 -41.24 20.38 14.72
CA LEU A 597 -41.04 21.68 14.09
C LEU A 597 -42.37 22.41 13.82
N SER A 598 -43.50 21.92 14.37
CA SER A 598 -44.85 22.41 14.03
C SER A 598 -45.35 23.59 14.86
N GLY A 599 -44.71 23.89 16.00
CA GLY A 599 -44.98 25.08 16.80
C GLY A 599 -46.42 25.17 17.32
N ASP A 600 -46.92 24.08 17.92
CA ASP A 600 -48.24 23.94 18.56
C ASP A 600 -49.46 24.13 17.65
N LYS A 601 -49.29 24.06 16.32
CA LYS A 601 -50.39 24.25 15.35
C LYS A 601 -51.11 22.93 14.99
N PRO A 602 -52.46 22.89 15.06
CA PRO A 602 -53.22 21.71 14.67
C PRO A 602 -53.23 21.53 13.14
N GLY A 603 -52.64 20.43 12.66
CA GLY A 603 -52.56 20.05 11.25
C GLY A 603 -51.34 19.19 10.92
N SER A 604 -50.27 19.36 11.70
CA SER A 604 -48.90 18.93 11.38
C SER A 604 -48.70 17.54 10.76
N ALA A 605 -48.10 17.54 9.56
CA ALA A 605 -47.67 16.34 8.87
C ALA A 605 -46.59 15.58 9.67
N ARG A 606 -46.74 14.25 9.75
CA ARG A 606 -45.87 13.35 10.53
C ARG A 606 -45.20 12.32 9.63
N LEU A 607 -43.88 12.29 9.67
CA LEU A 607 -43.04 11.36 8.90
C LEU A 607 -42.27 10.44 9.85
N ALA A 608 -42.20 9.15 9.53
CA ALA A 608 -41.28 8.22 10.20
C ALA A 608 -39.96 8.16 9.41
N CYS A 609 -38.85 8.30 10.12
CA CYS A 609 -37.56 8.57 9.52
C CYS A 609 -36.43 7.67 10.07
N LYS A 610 -35.48 7.34 9.20
CA LYS A 610 -34.22 6.65 9.52
C LYS A 610 -33.06 7.66 9.46
N ASN A 611 -32.26 7.78 10.53
CA ASN A 611 -31.06 8.63 10.55
C ASN A 611 -29.88 7.97 9.82
N ALA A 612 -29.21 8.75 8.95
CA ALA A 612 -28.17 8.32 8.01
C ALA A 612 -26.71 8.49 8.48
N ALA A 613 -26.45 8.99 9.70
CA ALA A 613 -25.11 9.33 10.15
C ALA A 613 -24.12 8.13 10.20
N ALA A 614 -24.62 6.91 10.37
CA ALA A 614 -23.82 5.68 10.41
C ALA A 614 -23.19 5.26 9.06
N ASP A 615 -23.65 5.87 7.94
CA ASP A 615 -23.19 5.63 6.56
C ASP A 615 -22.36 6.81 6.00
N VAL A 616 -21.99 7.79 6.84
CA VAL A 616 -21.19 8.96 6.43
C VAL A 616 -19.79 8.55 5.96
N ILE A 617 -19.49 8.90 4.72
CA ILE A 617 -18.18 8.77 4.08
C ILE A 617 -17.37 10.03 4.41
N GLN A 618 -16.16 9.85 4.94
CA GLN A 618 -15.25 10.97 5.20
C GLN A 618 -14.41 11.27 3.96
N LEU A 619 -14.38 12.54 3.54
CA LEU A 619 -13.53 13.05 2.47
C LEU A 619 -12.55 14.10 3.03
N PRO A 620 -11.32 14.19 2.49
CA PRO A 620 -10.37 15.21 2.93
C PRO A 620 -10.87 16.62 2.59
N ALA A 621 -10.78 17.53 3.55
CA ALA A 621 -11.29 18.89 3.41
C ALA A 621 -10.53 19.68 2.34
N SER A 622 -11.27 20.22 1.37
CA SER A 622 -10.74 20.94 0.22
C SER A 622 -11.14 22.41 0.28
N THR A 623 -10.33 23.21 0.98
CA THR A 623 -10.50 24.67 1.13
C THR A 623 -9.47 25.43 0.29
N ARG A 624 -9.39 26.76 0.41
CA ARG A 624 -8.37 27.57 -0.29
C ARG A 624 -6.99 27.47 0.34
N GLU A 625 -6.95 27.09 1.61
CA GLU A 625 -5.81 26.94 2.50
C GLU A 625 -5.24 25.51 2.45
N SER A 626 -6.07 24.51 2.12
CA SER A 626 -5.69 23.10 1.97
C SER A 626 -4.55 22.91 0.96
N LYS A 627 -3.47 22.24 1.41
CA LYS A 627 -2.29 21.88 0.59
C LYS A 627 -2.18 20.38 0.33
N HIS A 628 -2.61 19.58 1.29
CA HIS A 628 -2.50 18.12 1.32
C HIS A 628 -3.83 17.53 1.80
N PRO A 629 -4.20 16.29 1.41
CA PRO A 629 -5.43 15.66 1.86
C PRO A 629 -5.36 15.17 3.31
N PHE A 630 -4.17 15.06 3.88
CA PHE A 630 -3.89 14.61 5.24
C PHE A 630 -3.49 15.80 6.14
N ILE A 631 -3.59 15.61 7.45
CA ILE A 631 -3.08 16.55 8.46
C ILE A 631 -1.64 16.16 8.78
N GLY A 632 -0.68 17.07 8.60
CA GLY A 632 0.74 16.86 8.92
C GLY A 632 1.04 16.93 10.42
N GLN A 633 2.33 16.91 10.78
CA GLN A 633 2.79 16.94 12.17
C GLN A 633 2.58 18.31 12.84
N ASP A 634 2.70 19.37 12.06
CA ASP A 634 2.65 20.78 12.49
C ASP A 634 1.45 21.54 11.89
N ASP A 635 0.50 20.82 11.26
CA ASP A 635 -0.72 21.38 10.70
C ASP A 635 -1.86 21.41 11.74
N GLU A 636 -2.67 22.47 11.74
CA GLU A 636 -3.85 22.58 12.60
C GLU A 636 -4.89 21.47 12.32
N PRO A 637 -5.69 21.04 13.32
CA PRO A 637 -6.73 20.03 13.13
C PRO A 637 -7.86 20.50 12.20
N VAL A 638 -7.91 19.98 10.97
CA VAL A 638 -8.99 20.25 10.01
C VAL A 638 -10.04 19.14 10.05
N THR A 639 -11.31 19.49 10.23
CA THR A 639 -12.43 18.54 10.15
C THR A 639 -12.65 18.05 8.71
N PRO A 640 -12.67 16.72 8.46
CA PRO A 640 -13.03 16.16 7.16
C PRO A 640 -14.41 16.63 6.68
N PHE A 641 -14.58 16.71 5.36
CA PHE A 641 -15.90 16.85 4.77
C PHE A 641 -16.69 15.56 4.95
N SER A 642 -17.97 15.68 5.25
CA SER A 642 -18.91 14.55 5.34
C SER A 642 -19.67 14.41 4.04
N TYR A 643 -19.59 13.22 3.45
CA TYR A 643 -20.22 12.86 2.19
C TYR A 643 -21.21 11.70 2.41
N LEU A 644 -22.34 11.74 1.72
CA LEU A 644 -23.28 10.63 1.62
C LEU A 644 -23.55 10.36 0.14
N GLN A 645 -23.56 9.08 -0.24
CA GLN A 645 -23.99 8.61 -1.56
C GLN A 645 -24.88 7.39 -1.39
N TYR A 646 -26.05 7.44 -2.00
CA TYR A 646 -26.99 6.33 -2.11
C TYR A 646 -27.45 6.21 -3.56
N GLU A 647 -27.45 5.00 -4.12
CA GLU A 647 -28.13 4.76 -5.40
C GLU A 647 -29.64 4.67 -5.12
N LEU A 648 -30.51 4.97 -6.10
CA LEU A 648 -31.96 5.03 -5.87
C LEU A 648 -32.55 3.73 -5.25
N ALA A 649 -31.94 2.57 -5.55
CA ALA A 649 -32.33 1.28 -4.98
C ALA A 649 -32.12 1.17 -3.45
N ASP A 650 -31.15 1.88 -2.87
CA ASP A 650 -30.89 1.86 -1.42
C ASP A 650 -31.99 2.60 -0.60
N ILE A 651 -32.74 3.47 -1.27
CA ILE A 651 -33.61 4.49 -0.63
C ILE A 651 -35.05 4.48 -1.15
N ALA A 652 -35.40 3.59 -2.09
CA ALA A 652 -36.70 3.54 -2.78
C ALA A 652 -37.93 3.41 -1.85
N ASP A 653 -37.77 2.85 -0.65
CA ASP A 653 -38.85 2.73 0.34
C ASP A 653 -39.24 4.07 1.01
N HIS A 654 -38.47 5.14 0.77
CA HIS A 654 -38.66 6.45 1.37
C HIS A 654 -39.19 7.45 0.33
N GLN A 655 -39.95 8.45 0.80
CA GLN A 655 -40.57 9.47 -0.05
C GLN A 655 -39.77 10.77 -0.07
N PHE A 656 -39.07 11.09 1.02
CA PHE A 656 -38.30 12.31 1.18
C PHE A 656 -36.94 12.05 1.83
N VAL A 657 -35.94 12.80 1.41
CA VAL A 657 -34.73 13.04 2.22
C VAL A 657 -34.94 14.35 2.96
N ALA A 658 -35.00 14.29 4.28
CA ALA A 658 -35.12 15.46 5.15
C ALA A 658 -33.73 15.87 5.66
N ILE A 659 -33.35 17.11 5.36
CA ILE A 659 -32.12 17.74 5.83
C ILE A 659 -32.53 18.78 6.87
N VAL A 660 -32.16 18.53 8.12
CA VAL A 660 -32.58 19.35 9.27
C VAL A 660 -31.43 20.24 9.72
N ASP A 661 -31.63 21.54 9.62
CA ASP A 661 -30.83 22.55 10.31
C ASP A 661 -31.33 22.62 11.76
N LYS A 662 -30.50 22.17 12.71
CA LYS A 662 -30.79 22.17 14.15
C LYS A 662 -30.29 23.44 14.86
N ALA A 663 -29.61 24.35 14.15
CA ALA A 663 -29.03 25.54 14.77
C ALA A 663 -30.10 26.62 15.06
N THR A 664 -30.10 27.12 16.29
CA THR A 664 -30.92 28.27 16.73
C THR A 664 -30.24 29.61 16.49
N GLU A 665 -28.92 29.63 16.31
CA GLU A 665 -28.13 30.83 16.06
C GLU A 665 -27.38 30.77 14.70
N PRO A 666 -27.26 31.89 13.97
CA PRO A 666 -26.53 31.94 12.70
C PRO A 666 -25.06 31.53 12.87
N SER A 667 -24.70 30.35 12.37
CA SER A 667 -23.35 29.77 12.54
C SER A 667 -22.71 29.39 11.20
N PRO A 668 -21.37 29.40 11.11
CA PRO A 668 -20.66 28.98 9.91
C PRO A 668 -20.82 27.46 9.69
N GLY A 669 -20.79 27.09 8.41
CA GLY A 669 -20.97 25.74 7.90
C GLY A 669 -21.84 25.74 6.66
N TRP A 670 -21.69 24.75 5.79
CA TRP A 670 -22.50 24.61 4.56
C TRP A 670 -22.90 23.16 4.29
N VAL A 671 -23.97 22.99 3.53
CA VAL A 671 -24.38 21.68 2.98
C VAL A 671 -24.93 21.86 1.57
N VAL A 672 -24.52 20.98 0.66
CA VAL A 672 -25.04 20.82 -0.70
C VAL A 672 -25.63 19.41 -0.81
N ALA A 673 -26.86 19.29 -1.30
CA ALA A 673 -27.50 18.00 -1.50
C ALA A 673 -28.35 17.98 -2.77
N GLU A 674 -28.26 16.90 -3.54
CA GLU A 674 -28.92 16.78 -4.84
C GLU A 674 -29.20 15.33 -5.25
N PHE A 675 -30.14 15.19 -6.20
CA PHE A 675 -30.29 13.98 -7.00
C PHE A 675 -29.62 14.21 -8.35
N SER A 676 -28.75 13.30 -8.76
CA SER A 676 -27.97 13.39 -9.99
C SER A 676 -28.05 12.11 -10.80
N ASP A 677 -28.05 12.24 -12.12
CA ASP A 677 -28.07 11.14 -13.07
C ASP A 677 -26.66 10.56 -13.26
N ASN A 678 -26.53 9.23 -13.17
CA ASN A 678 -25.27 8.51 -13.42
C ASN A 678 -24.74 8.72 -14.85
N GLU A 679 -25.59 8.84 -15.87
CA GLU A 679 -25.16 9.09 -17.27
C GLU A 679 -24.70 10.53 -17.49
N VAL A 680 -25.29 11.50 -16.76
CA VAL A 680 -24.84 12.91 -16.83
C VAL A 680 -23.55 13.13 -16.04
N SER A 681 -23.38 12.43 -14.91
CA SER A 681 -22.18 12.53 -14.07
C SER A 681 -20.99 11.73 -14.61
N LYS A 682 -21.19 10.60 -15.29
CA LYS A 682 -20.11 9.77 -15.87
C LYS A 682 -19.75 10.19 -17.30
N ARG A 683 -18.46 10.30 -17.58
CA ARG A 683 -17.93 10.44 -18.95
C ARG A 683 -16.78 9.48 -19.20
N VAL A 684 -16.97 8.57 -20.14
CA VAL A 684 -15.95 7.61 -20.58
C VAL A 684 -15.07 8.24 -21.67
N GLY A 685 -13.78 8.39 -21.39
CA GLY A 685 -12.79 8.84 -22.36
C GLY A 685 -12.40 7.71 -23.33
N SER A 686 -13.05 7.65 -24.50
CA SER A 686 -12.80 6.67 -25.58
C SER A 686 -11.48 6.91 -26.35
N LEU A 687 -10.42 7.29 -25.62
CA LEU A 687 -9.09 7.60 -26.15
C LEU A 687 -8.18 6.38 -26.08
N SER A 688 -7.74 5.90 -27.24
CA SER A 688 -6.66 4.92 -27.32
C SER A 688 -5.34 5.47 -26.78
N LEU A 689 -4.52 4.62 -26.15
CA LEU A 689 -3.24 5.01 -25.54
C LEU A 689 -2.33 5.78 -26.52
N LYS A 690 -2.31 5.41 -27.81
CA LYS A 690 -1.56 6.10 -28.87
C LYS A 690 -2.01 7.57 -29.05
N LYS A 691 -3.32 7.87 -29.00
CA LYS A 691 -3.84 9.24 -29.04
C LYS A 691 -3.51 10.01 -27.76
N LEU A 692 -3.62 9.36 -26.61
CA LEU A 692 -3.33 9.95 -25.31
C LEU A 692 -1.85 10.34 -25.16
N LEU A 693 -0.93 9.49 -25.64
CA LEU A 693 0.52 9.78 -25.70
C LEU A 693 0.86 10.95 -26.64
N ALA A 694 0.17 11.05 -27.78
CA ALA A 694 0.47 12.07 -28.79
C ALA A 694 -0.14 13.46 -28.49
N PHE A 695 -1.35 13.51 -27.91
CA PHE A 695 -2.12 14.76 -27.78
C PHE A 695 -2.70 15.02 -26.37
N GLY A 696 -2.60 14.05 -25.45
CA GLY A 696 -3.27 14.09 -24.16
C GLY A 696 -4.79 13.94 -24.26
N MET A 697 -5.47 14.22 -23.15
CA MET A 697 -6.92 14.35 -23.06
C MET A 697 -7.28 15.78 -22.68
N LYS A 698 -8.35 16.31 -23.27
CA LYS A 698 -9.05 17.52 -22.81
C LYS A 698 -10.55 17.25 -22.80
N THR A 699 -11.22 17.54 -21.69
CA THR A 699 -12.68 17.42 -21.54
C THR A 699 -13.22 18.62 -20.79
N LYS A 700 -14.43 19.07 -21.14
CA LYS A 700 -15.03 20.29 -20.56
C LYS A 700 -16.22 19.94 -19.66
N LEU A 701 -16.02 20.26 -18.39
CA LEU A 701 -17.00 20.36 -17.30
C LEU A 701 -18.14 21.31 -17.72
N PRO A 702 -19.42 20.93 -17.95
CA PRO A 702 -20.42 21.95 -18.29
C PRO A 702 -20.64 22.93 -17.11
N ASP A 703 -21.19 24.09 -17.44
CA ASP A 703 -21.61 25.14 -16.51
C ASP A 703 -22.67 24.64 -15.54
N LYS A 704 -23.75 24.03 -16.07
CA LYS A 704 -24.73 23.27 -15.30
C LYS A 704 -24.31 21.80 -15.27
N ARG A 705 -23.89 21.33 -14.09
CA ARG A 705 -23.43 19.97 -13.80
C ARG A 705 -23.84 19.58 -12.37
N PRO A 706 -23.92 18.27 -12.05
CA PRO A 706 -23.92 17.84 -10.66
C PRO A 706 -22.60 18.21 -9.96
N MET A 707 -22.65 18.26 -8.63
CA MET A 707 -21.52 18.47 -7.73
C MET A 707 -20.37 17.49 -7.99
N VAL A 708 -20.69 16.23 -8.31
CA VAL A 708 -19.74 15.14 -8.53
C VAL A 708 -19.76 14.71 -9.99
N MET A 709 -18.61 14.84 -10.65
CA MET A 709 -18.37 14.37 -12.03
C MET A 709 -17.34 13.25 -12.02
N GLU A 710 -17.49 12.26 -12.89
CA GLU A 710 -16.66 11.06 -12.93
C GLU A 710 -16.12 10.84 -14.35
N VAL A 711 -14.79 10.81 -14.50
CA VAL A 711 -14.13 10.64 -15.81
C VAL A 711 -13.34 9.33 -15.80
N ASN A 712 -13.86 8.32 -16.48
CA ASN A 712 -13.19 7.02 -16.64
C ASN A 712 -12.31 6.99 -17.89
N ILE A 713 -11.09 6.45 -17.80
CA ILE A 713 -10.07 6.47 -18.87
C ILE A 713 -9.45 5.06 -19.03
N PRO A 714 -10.08 4.14 -19.79
CA PRO A 714 -9.67 2.73 -19.85
C PRO A 714 -8.24 2.47 -20.37
N ALA A 715 -7.69 3.38 -21.18
CA ALA A 715 -6.30 3.29 -21.66
C ALA A 715 -5.23 3.48 -20.56
N LEU A 716 -5.62 3.85 -19.33
CA LEU A 716 -4.71 4.15 -18.22
C LEU A 716 -4.61 3.02 -17.21
N HIS A 717 -3.99 1.91 -17.62
CA HIS A 717 -3.72 0.75 -16.77
C HIS A 717 -2.23 0.54 -16.44
N SER A 718 -1.29 1.14 -17.18
CA SER A 718 0.16 0.89 -17.01
C SER A 718 0.77 1.72 -15.88
N SER A 719 1.41 1.05 -14.91
CA SER A 719 2.07 1.71 -13.77
C SER A 719 3.45 2.32 -14.08
N LEU A 720 3.94 2.16 -15.32
CA LEU A 720 5.20 2.75 -15.80
C LEU A 720 5.06 4.22 -16.24
N LEU A 721 3.85 4.69 -16.53
CA LEU A 721 3.59 6.04 -17.00
C LEU A 721 3.08 6.94 -15.87
N SER A 722 3.45 8.22 -15.92
CA SER A 722 2.95 9.26 -15.02
C SER A 722 2.34 10.41 -15.82
N TYR A 723 1.39 11.14 -15.22
CA TYR A 723 0.57 12.12 -15.94
C TYR A 723 0.37 13.39 -15.12
N ASN A 724 0.25 14.53 -15.81
CA ASN A 724 -0.07 15.81 -15.23
C ASN A 724 -1.55 16.14 -15.51
N LEU A 725 -2.37 16.15 -14.47
CA LEU A 725 -3.76 16.61 -14.51
C LEU A 725 -3.77 18.12 -14.24
N ASN A 726 -4.44 18.91 -15.07
CA ASN A 726 -4.79 20.30 -14.77
C ASN A 726 -6.31 20.43 -14.70
N VAL A 727 -6.80 21.14 -13.69
CA VAL A 727 -8.22 21.47 -13.49
C VAL A 727 -8.35 22.98 -13.52
N GLY A 728 -9.22 23.49 -14.39
CA GLY A 728 -9.48 24.92 -14.53
C GLY A 728 -10.09 25.53 -13.27
N ASN A 729 -9.72 26.78 -12.97
CA ASN A 729 -10.35 27.54 -11.88
C ASN A 729 -11.85 27.73 -12.19
N GLN A 730 -12.70 27.59 -11.16
CA GLN A 730 -14.09 28.01 -11.24
C GLN A 730 -14.17 29.53 -11.07
N ALA A 731 -14.87 30.20 -11.99
CA ALA A 731 -15.32 31.56 -11.76
C ALA A 731 -16.61 31.49 -10.96
N CYS A 732 -16.62 32.06 -9.76
CA CYS A 732 -17.77 32.10 -8.87
C CYS A 732 -18.14 33.57 -8.65
N GLY A 733 -19.45 33.86 -8.50
CA GLY A 733 -19.92 35.22 -8.22
C GLY A 733 -19.55 35.73 -6.82
N ASP A 734 -20.11 36.88 -6.44
CA ASP A 734 -19.72 37.63 -5.24
C ASP A 734 -19.89 36.87 -3.91
N GLU A 735 -20.77 35.85 -3.86
CA GLU A 735 -20.91 34.95 -2.70
C GLU A 735 -19.71 34.01 -2.49
N GLY A 736 -18.86 33.84 -3.50
CA GLY A 736 -17.74 32.92 -3.49
C GLY A 736 -18.11 31.43 -3.60
N GLN A 737 -17.08 30.60 -3.63
CA GLN A 737 -17.19 29.14 -3.63
C GLN A 737 -17.34 28.60 -2.19
N LEU A 738 -18.05 27.49 -2.04
CA LEU A 738 -18.18 26.73 -0.78
C LEU A 738 -16.92 25.90 -0.47
N PHE A 739 -16.35 25.27 -1.51
CA PHE A 739 -15.14 24.46 -1.42
C PHE A 739 -14.28 24.59 -2.68
N THR A 740 -13.00 24.22 -2.62
CA THR A 740 -12.12 24.16 -3.80
C THR A 740 -12.21 22.78 -4.47
N PRO A 741 -11.92 22.67 -5.79
CA PRO A 741 -11.96 21.40 -6.51
C PRO A 741 -11.19 20.30 -5.78
N LEU A 742 -11.89 19.21 -5.48
CA LEU A 742 -11.36 17.98 -4.87
C LEU A 742 -11.36 16.90 -5.96
N VAL A 743 -10.24 16.20 -6.12
CA VAL A 743 -10.11 15.08 -7.07
C VAL A 743 -9.68 13.82 -6.32
N ARG A 744 -10.38 12.72 -6.55
CA ARG A 744 -9.94 11.35 -6.22
C ARG A 744 -9.57 10.66 -7.53
N GLN A 745 -8.31 10.27 -7.68
CA GLN A 745 -7.99 9.17 -8.59
C GLN A 745 -8.34 7.85 -7.90
N TYR A 746 -8.87 6.87 -8.63
CA TYR A 746 -9.05 5.52 -8.09
C TYR A 746 -8.92 4.41 -9.14
N LEU A 747 -8.62 3.20 -8.65
CA LEU A 747 -8.60 1.94 -9.38
C LEU A 747 -9.58 0.95 -8.72
N SER A 748 -10.46 0.35 -9.51
CA SER A 748 -11.50 -0.60 -9.03
C SER A 748 -10.92 -1.86 -8.38
N LYS A 749 -9.79 -2.36 -8.88
CA LYS A 749 -8.90 -3.35 -8.25
C LYS A 749 -7.44 -2.91 -8.54
N PRO A 750 -6.50 -2.93 -7.58
CA PRO A 750 -6.58 -3.42 -6.20
C PRO A 750 -6.86 -2.30 -5.17
N TYR A 751 -8.02 -1.63 -5.27
CA TYR A 751 -8.49 -0.58 -4.35
C TYR A 751 -7.48 0.52 -4.00
N GLU A 752 -6.81 1.05 -5.02
CA GLU A 752 -6.10 2.32 -4.89
C GLU A 752 -7.12 3.46 -4.93
N SER A 753 -7.09 4.35 -3.95
CA SER A 753 -7.65 5.70 -4.05
C SER A 753 -6.63 6.69 -3.53
N LYS A 754 -6.55 7.86 -4.15
CA LYS A 754 -5.64 8.93 -3.75
C LYS A 754 -6.30 10.27 -4.03
N TYR A 755 -6.25 11.16 -3.05
CA TYR A 755 -6.98 12.42 -3.06
C TYR A 755 -6.04 13.60 -3.29
N PHE A 756 -6.53 14.60 -4.03
CA PHE A 756 -5.89 15.87 -4.27
C PHE A 756 -6.89 16.97 -3.91
N VAL A 757 -6.52 17.84 -2.97
CA VAL A 757 -7.30 18.99 -2.51
C VAL A 757 -6.87 20.25 -3.26
N ASN A 758 -7.75 21.27 -3.32
CA ASN A 758 -7.42 22.60 -3.88
C ASN A 758 -6.84 22.54 -5.31
N VAL A 759 -7.39 21.64 -6.14
CA VAL A 759 -6.70 21.20 -7.37
C VAL A 759 -6.70 22.27 -8.46
N LYS A 760 -5.49 22.62 -8.88
CA LYS A 760 -5.20 23.37 -10.11
C LYS A 760 -4.30 22.54 -11.04
N GLN A 761 -3.28 21.91 -10.46
CA GLN A 761 -2.46 20.87 -11.08
C GLN A 761 -2.28 19.71 -10.10
N ALA A 762 -2.23 18.47 -10.60
CA ALA A 762 -2.02 17.26 -9.81
C ALA A 762 -1.15 16.22 -10.55
N SER A 763 -0.33 15.51 -9.78
CA SER A 763 0.57 14.44 -10.24
C SER A 763 -0.13 13.08 -10.14
N ILE A 764 -0.59 12.57 -11.28
CA ILE A 764 -1.31 11.30 -11.41
C ILE A 764 -0.30 10.18 -11.68
N ASN A 765 -0.22 9.25 -10.74
CA ASN A 765 0.58 8.03 -10.79
C ASN A 765 -0.32 6.86 -10.30
N LEU A 766 -0.05 5.61 -10.69
CA LEU A 766 -0.95 4.48 -10.38
C LEU A 766 -0.18 3.16 -10.20
N HIS A 767 -0.72 2.24 -9.42
CA HIS A 767 -0.18 0.89 -9.17
C HIS A 767 -1.10 -0.19 -9.75
N GLY A 768 -1.39 -0.05 -11.05
CA GLY A 768 -2.24 -0.94 -11.83
C GLY A 768 -1.51 -2.18 -12.38
N VAL A 769 -1.40 -2.28 -13.71
CA VAL A 769 -0.65 -3.35 -14.37
C VAL A 769 0.84 -2.99 -14.38
N ALA A 770 1.64 -3.82 -13.72
CA ALA A 770 3.10 -3.75 -13.70
C ALA A 770 3.72 -4.94 -14.46
N PRO A 771 4.97 -4.80 -14.97
CA PRO A 771 5.67 -5.90 -15.65
C PRO A 771 5.81 -7.14 -14.77
N PHE A 772 5.64 -8.32 -15.39
CA PHE A 772 5.77 -9.64 -14.76
C PHE A 772 4.81 -9.89 -13.57
N MET A 773 3.66 -9.20 -13.53
CA MET A 773 2.59 -9.52 -12.58
C MET A 773 1.77 -10.72 -13.10
N PRO A 774 1.44 -11.70 -12.25
CA PRO A 774 0.52 -12.78 -12.60
C PRO A 774 -0.91 -12.26 -12.86
N PRO A 775 -1.70 -12.93 -13.71
CA PRO A 775 -3.09 -12.55 -13.99
C PRO A 775 -3.98 -12.69 -12.73
N PRO A 776 -5.06 -11.90 -12.62
CA PRO A 776 -6.01 -12.01 -11.51
C PRO A 776 -6.80 -13.33 -11.56
N LEU A 777 -7.27 -13.81 -10.40
CA LEU A 777 -8.13 -15.00 -10.29
C LEU A 777 -9.48 -14.82 -11.00
N GLU A 778 -10.03 -13.61 -10.91
CA GLU A 778 -11.27 -13.21 -11.55
C GLU A 778 -10.93 -12.25 -12.71
N PRO A 779 -11.55 -12.38 -13.90
CA PRO A 779 -11.44 -11.35 -14.92
C PRO A 779 -11.98 -10.02 -14.38
N ARG A 780 -11.34 -8.90 -14.74
CA ARG A 780 -11.66 -7.56 -14.21
C ARG A 780 -12.99 -7.03 -14.77
N GLN A 781 -14.10 -7.51 -14.21
CA GLN A 781 -15.44 -7.01 -14.52
C GLN A 781 -15.60 -5.55 -14.05
N GLY A 782 -15.93 -4.63 -14.97
CA GLY A 782 -16.28 -3.25 -14.66
C GLY A 782 -15.39 -2.21 -15.35
N HIS A 783 -15.15 -1.08 -14.67
CA HIS A 783 -14.35 0.02 -15.20
C HIS A 783 -12.86 -0.34 -15.17
N GLU A 784 -12.33 -0.78 -16.31
CA GLU A 784 -10.89 -0.87 -16.57
C GLU A 784 -10.24 0.52 -16.64
N GLY A 785 -8.93 0.57 -16.38
CA GLY A 785 -8.15 1.81 -16.36
C GLY A 785 -8.31 2.62 -15.07
N ILE A 786 -8.02 3.92 -15.15
CA ILE A 786 -8.15 4.85 -14.02
C ILE A 786 -9.45 5.65 -14.13
N SER A 787 -10.11 5.88 -12.99
CA SER A 787 -11.25 6.79 -12.89
C SER A 787 -10.90 7.99 -12.02
N LEU A 788 -11.30 9.18 -12.49
CA LEU A 788 -11.13 10.46 -11.80
C LEU A 788 -12.50 10.95 -11.33
N GLN A 789 -12.75 10.87 -10.02
CA GLN A 789 -13.95 11.42 -9.37
C GLN A 789 -13.61 12.85 -8.93
N ILE A 790 -14.37 13.83 -9.42
CA ILE A 790 -14.10 15.26 -9.29
C ILE A 790 -15.30 15.93 -8.62
N TRP A 791 -15.12 16.42 -7.40
CA TRP A 791 -16.10 17.27 -6.72
C TRP A 791 -15.82 18.73 -7.07
N THR A 792 -16.89 19.44 -7.43
CA THR A 792 -16.86 20.85 -7.83
C THR A 792 -18.05 21.57 -7.22
N ASP A 793 -17.91 22.87 -6.91
CA ASP A 793 -19.04 23.66 -6.45
C ASP A 793 -20.05 23.85 -7.61
N PRO A 794 -21.31 23.41 -7.46
CA PRO A 794 -22.32 23.60 -8.49
C PRO A 794 -22.89 25.04 -8.50
N THR A 795 -22.73 25.82 -7.42
CA THR A 795 -23.25 27.19 -7.31
C THR A 795 -22.50 28.20 -8.19
N CYS A 796 -21.25 27.90 -8.57
CA CYS A 796 -20.42 28.82 -9.33
C CYS A 796 -20.87 29.02 -10.79
N GLY A 797 -21.71 28.14 -11.35
CA GLY A 797 -22.32 28.33 -12.68
C GLY A 797 -21.34 28.46 -13.86
N SER A 798 -20.06 28.10 -13.69
CA SER A 798 -19.00 28.27 -14.68
C SER A 798 -18.41 26.92 -15.11
N SER A 799 -18.11 26.78 -16.40
CA SER A 799 -17.57 25.55 -16.99
C SER A 799 -16.12 25.29 -16.54
N VAL A 800 -15.77 24.03 -16.27
CA VAL A 800 -14.45 23.64 -15.76
C VAL A 800 -13.69 22.82 -16.81
N ASP A 801 -12.61 23.37 -17.37
CA ASP A 801 -11.75 22.63 -18.30
C ASP A 801 -10.84 21.66 -17.55
N VAL A 802 -10.86 20.38 -17.92
CA VAL A 802 -10.02 19.32 -17.34
C VAL A 802 -9.10 18.77 -18.43
N SER A 803 -7.80 18.74 -18.17
CA SER A 803 -6.79 18.25 -19.12
C SER A 803 -5.81 17.30 -18.47
N LEU A 804 -5.42 16.24 -19.19
CA LEU A 804 -4.46 15.24 -18.73
C LEU A 804 -3.39 15.05 -19.81
N THR A 805 -2.13 15.25 -19.46
CA THR A 805 -0.99 15.06 -20.38
C THR A 805 0.03 14.10 -19.79
N VAL A 806 0.79 13.41 -20.64
CA VAL A 806 1.78 12.42 -20.19
C VAL A 806 3.06 13.12 -19.72
N ASP A 807 3.49 12.85 -18.50
CA ASP A 807 4.78 13.29 -17.99
C ASP A 807 5.87 12.28 -18.39
N VAL A 808 6.38 12.42 -19.62
CA VAL A 808 7.46 11.58 -20.14
C VAL A 808 8.70 11.64 -19.22
N PHE A 809 8.99 12.82 -18.65
CA PHE A 809 10.13 12.98 -17.74
C PHE A 809 9.91 12.26 -16.42
N GLY A 810 8.75 12.45 -15.77
CA GLY A 810 8.36 11.75 -14.55
C GLY A 810 8.24 10.23 -14.70
N SER A 811 7.88 9.76 -15.90
CA SER A 811 7.76 8.33 -16.22
C SER A 811 9.12 7.59 -16.15
N PHE A 812 10.24 8.25 -16.49
CA PHE A 812 11.57 7.65 -16.34
C PHE A 812 11.86 7.21 -14.88
N GLY A 813 11.38 7.96 -13.89
CA GLY A 813 11.54 7.61 -12.48
C GLY A 813 10.77 6.34 -12.08
N LYS A 814 9.67 6.00 -12.77
CA LYS A 814 8.88 4.80 -12.50
C LYS A 814 9.51 3.50 -13.06
N LEU A 815 10.54 3.63 -13.91
CA LEU A 815 11.34 2.49 -14.38
C LEU A 815 12.22 1.90 -13.28
N TYR A 816 12.87 2.74 -12.47
CA TYR A 816 13.89 2.31 -11.50
C TYR A 816 13.38 1.18 -10.59
N MET A 817 12.26 1.39 -9.90
CA MET A 817 11.73 0.42 -8.93
C MET A 817 11.40 -0.95 -9.52
N ARG A 818 10.98 -1.00 -10.79
CA ARG A 818 10.48 -2.23 -11.44
C ARG A 818 11.55 -2.94 -12.27
N TYR A 819 12.60 -2.22 -12.69
CA TYR A 819 13.71 -2.75 -13.48
C TYR A 819 15.07 -2.75 -12.75
N ARG A 820 15.14 -2.39 -11.46
CA ARG A 820 16.39 -2.35 -10.65
C ARG A 820 17.25 -3.62 -10.70
N THR A 821 16.62 -4.80 -10.73
CA THR A 821 17.34 -6.09 -10.84
C THR A 821 17.99 -6.25 -12.21
N ILE A 822 17.33 -5.79 -13.28
CA ILE A 822 17.87 -5.75 -14.65
C ILE A 822 19.00 -4.71 -14.75
N ILE A 823 18.91 -3.57 -14.06
CA ILE A 823 20.01 -2.59 -13.98
C ILE A 823 21.27 -3.22 -13.35
N ALA A 824 21.13 -4.16 -12.40
CA ALA A 824 22.24 -4.90 -11.81
C ALA A 824 22.73 -6.08 -12.67
N ALA A 825 21.82 -6.80 -13.34
CA ALA A 825 22.16 -7.99 -14.14
C ALA A 825 22.68 -7.65 -15.55
N PHE A 826 22.24 -6.55 -16.16
CA PHE A 826 22.64 -6.16 -17.52
C PHE A 826 24.15 -5.88 -17.68
N PRO A 827 24.85 -5.22 -16.73
CA PRO A 827 26.31 -5.14 -16.76
C PRO A 827 27.02 -6.50 -16.78
N LEU A 828 26.51 -7.48 -16.02
CA LEU A 828 27.06 -8.85 -16.01
C LEU A 828 26.85 -9.52 -17.37
N LEU A 829 25.65 -9.44 -17.95
CA LEU A 829 25.36 -9.93 -19.31
C LEU A 829 26.31 -9.32 -20.35
N ILE A 830 26.52 -8.00 -20.30
CA ILE A 830 27.44 -7.29 -21.22
C ILE A 830 28.89 -7.77 -21.04
N VAL A 831 29.37 -7.96 -19.80
CA VAL A 831 30.71 -8.51 -19.54
C VAL A 831 30.82 -9.94 -20.07
N CYS A 832 29.82 -10.80 -19.86
CA CYS A 832 29.79 -12.16 -20.39
C CYS A 832 29.78 -12.19 -21.93
N LEU A 833 29.02 -11.31 -22.59
CA LEU A 833 29.01 -11.18 -24.06
C LEU A 833 30.37 -10.72 -24.60
N VAL A 834 31.04 -9.77 -23.93
CA VAL A 834 32.39 -9.32 -24.32
C VAL A 834 33.43 -10.42 -24.13
N ILE A 835 33.42 -11.13 -23.00
CA ILE A 835 34.31 -12.28 -22.77
C ILE A 835 34.06 -13.38 -23.80
N GLY A 836 32.79 -13.73 -24.06
CA GLY A 836 32.41 -14.69 -25.10
C GLY A 836 32.91 -14.28 -26.49
N LYS A 837 32.88 -12.98 -26.82
CA LYS A 837 33.40 -12.49 -28.10
C LYS A 837 34.93 -12.42 -28.14
N GLN A 838 35.61 -12.11 -27.03
CA GLN A 838 37.07 -12.23 -26.92
C GLN A 838 37.51 -13.68 -27.12
N LEU A 839 36.81 -14.66 -26.52
CA LEU A 839 37.08 -16.09 -26.69
C LEU A 839 36.82 -16.57 -28.12
N SER A 840 35.74 -16.11 -28.77
CA SER A 840 35.53 -16.38 -30.21
C SER A 840 36.67 -15.83 -31.06
N ILE A 841 37.08 -14.56 -30.87
CA ILE A 841 38.18 -13.98 -31.65
C ILE A 841 39.50 -14.72 -31.37
N TYR A 842 39.75 -15.13 -30.13
CA TYR A 842 40.92 -15.93 -29.76
C TYR A 842 40.92 -17.31 -30.45
N ASN A 843 39.78 -18.00 -30.48
CA ASN A 843 39.62 -19.26 -31.21
C ASN A 843 39.86 -19.10 -32.72
N ASP A 844 39.32 -18.02 -33.31
CA ASP A 844 39.37 -17.78 -34.76
C ASP A 844 40.74 -17.24 -35.25
N THR A 845 41.58 -16.67 -34.35
CA THR A 845 42.80 -15.93 -34.73
C THR A 845 44.06 -16.22 -33.90
N GLY A 846 43.94 -16.93 -32.77
CA GLY A 846 45.01 -17.11 -31.79
C GLY A 846 45.37 -15.87 -30.96
N ILE A 847 44.69 -14.73 -31.16
CA ILE A 847 44.99 -13.46 -30.49
C ILE A 847 43.87 -13.10 -29.50
N PHE A 848 44.22 -12.99 -28.22
CA PHE A 848 43.28 -12.54 -27.19
C PHE A 848 43.21 -11.00 -27.19
N VAL A 849 42.18 -10.45 -27.83
CA VAL A 849 41.98 -9.00 -27.97
C VAL A 849 41.63 -8.31 -26.66
N SER A 850 41.87 -7.00 -26.56
CA SER A 850 41.53 -6.23 -25.36
C SER A 850 40.02 -6.17 -25.11
N PHE A 851 39.61 -5.91 -23.86
CA PHE A 851 38.19 -5.75 -23.51
C PHE A 851 37.54 -4.61 -24.31
N THR A 852 38.27 -3.52 -24.59
CA THR A 852 37.82 -2.40 -25.43
C THR A 852 37.52 -2.81 -26.87
N GLU A 853 38.36 -3.68 -27.45
CA GLU A 853 38.16 -4.22 -28.81
C GLU A 853 37.02 -5.26 -28.85
N GLY A 854 36.92 -6.11 -27.82
CA GLY A 854 35.78 -7.01 -27.63
C GLY A 854 34.46 -6.26 -27.48
N MET A 855 34.45 -5.14 -26.75
CA MET A 855 33.31 -4.25 -26.59
C MET A 855 32.89 -3.61 -27.91
N ASP A 856 33.81 -3.03 -28.69
CA ASP A 856 33.47 -2.44 -30.00
C ASP A 856 33.00 -3.51 -31.01
N ALA A 857 33.55 -4.73 -30.96
CA ALA A 857 33.06 -5.86 -31.73
C ALA A 857 31.64 -6.29 -31.32
N CYS A 858 31.32 -6.26 -30.02
CA CYS A 858 29.97 -6.54 -29.51
C CYS A 858 28.97 -5.46 -29.89
N LEU A 859 29.29 -4.18 -29.67
CA LEU A 859 28.42 -3.04 -30.00
C LEU A 859 28.08 -2.96 -31.50
N ARG A 860 28.99 -3.39 -32.39
CA ARG A 860 28.75 -3.38 -33.84
C ARG A 860 27.88 -4.53 -34.36
N ARG A 861 27.81 -5.67 -33.65
CA ARG A 861 27.19 -6.90 -34.20
C ARG A 861 26.49 -7.77 -33.16
N THR A 862 27.15 -8.12 -32.07
CA THR A 862 26.57 -9.02 -31.05
C THR A 862 25.37 -8.39 -30.35
N ILE A 863 25.52 -7.15 -29.83
CA ILE A 863 24.47 -6.48 -29.06
C ILE A 863 23.25 -6.13 -29.93
N PRO A 864 23.38 -5.55 -31.14
CA PRO A 864 22.23 -5.34 -32.02
C PRO A 864 21.52 -6.64 -32.40
N LEU A 865 22.26 -7.73 -32.63
CA LEU A 865 21.67 -9.04 -32.93
C LEU A 865 20.92 -9.62 -31.73
N VAL A 866 21.51 -9.57 -30.53
CA VAL A 866 20.85 -10.04 -29.29
C VAL A 866 19.59 -9.22 -29.02
N MET A 867 19.64 -7.89 -29.09
CA MET A 867 18.46 -7.03 -28.91
C MET A 867 17.35 -7.36 -29.91
N PHE A 868 17.69 -7.53 -31.19
CA PHE A 868 16.71 -7.87 -32.25
C PHE A 868 16.12 -9.28 -32.06
N LEU A 869 16.92 -10.26 -31.64
CA LEU A 869 16.42 -11.60 -31.32
C LEU A 869 15.53 -11.58 -30.08
N SER A 870 15.89 -10.82 -29.02
CA SER A 870 15.04 -10.64 -27.84
C SER A 870 13.74 -9.90 -28.15
N GLU A 871 13.74 -8.96 -29.09
CA GLU A 871 12.55 -8.24 -29.54
C GLU A 871 11.63 -9.15 -30.38
N LEU A 872 12.19 -10.00 -31.26
CA LEU A 872 11.44 -11.05 -31.95
C LEU A 872 10.85 -12.09 -30.99
N GLU A 873 11.64 -12.60 -30.03
CA GLU A 873 11.20 -13.56 -29.01
C GLU A 873 10.12 -12.95 -28.11
N SER A 874 10.24 -11.66 -27.76
CA SER A 874 9.19 -10.92 -27.03
C SER A 874 7.90 -10.79 -27.84
N MET A 875 8.00 -10.53 -29.14
CA MET A 875 6.83 -10.50 -30.03
C MET A 875 6.21 -11.89 -30.21
N GLU A 876 7.01 -12.95 -30.35
CA GLU A 876 6.53 -14.33 -30.47
C GLU A 876 5.80 -14.78 -29.19
N LEU A 877 6.35 -14.47 -28.01
CA LEU A 877 5.67 -14.64 -26.72
C LEU A 877 4.40 -13.79 -26.59
N GLU A 878 4.37 -12.56 -27.12
CA GLU A 878 3.16 -11.73 -27.15
C GLU A 878 2.10 -12.32 -28.10
N TRP A 879 2.49 -12.91 -29.23
CA TRP A 879 1.58 -13.64 -30.13
C TRP A 879 1.05 -14.92 -29.47
N GLU A 880 1.90 -15.76 -28.88
CA GLU A 880 1.47 -16.98 -28.16
C GLU A 880 0.55 -16.64 -26.98
N CYS A 881 0.86 -15.59 -26.22
CA CYS A 881 0.04 -15.16 -25.08
C CYS A 881 -1.33 -14.61 -25.52
N ASN A 882 -1.40 -13.85 -26.63
CA ASN A 882 -2.68 -13.43 -27.22
C ASN A 882 -3.48 -14.63 -27.75
N ILE A 883 -2.83 -15.64 -28.33
CA ILE A 883 -3.50 -16.88 -28.77
C ILE A 883 -4.01 -17.67 -27.55
N ALA A 884 -3.24 -17.79 -26.47
CA ALA A 884 -3.67 -18.42 -25.23
C ALA A 884 -4.85 -17.69 -24.56
N ALA A 885 -4.84 -16.35 -24.59
CA ALA A 885 -5.96 -15.52 -24.11
C ALA A 885 -7.25 -15.73 -24.94
N CYS A 886 -7.13 -15.95 -26.26
CA CYS A 886 -8.26 -16.37 -27.10
C CYS A 886 -8.66 -17.84 -26.90
N GLY A 887 -7.72 -18.72 -26.55
CA GLY A 887 -7.93 -20.16 -26.36
C GLY A 887 -8.73 -20.54 -25.11
N PHE A 888 -8.83 -19.65 -24.12
CA PHE A 888 -9.49 -19.90 -22.83
C PHE A 888 -11.03 -20.07 -22.87
N GLN A 889 -11.62 -20.23 -24.06
CA GLN A 889 -13.01 -20.69 -24.26
C GLN A 889 -13.15 -22.17 -24.65
N ALA A 890 -12.05 -22.95 -24.81
CA ALA A 890 -12.13 -24.35 -25.26
C ALA A 890 -11.27 -25.33 -24.42
N GLU A 891 -11.97 -26.10 -23.57
CA GLU A 891 -11.60 -27.40 -22.98
C GLU A 891 -10.33 -27.51 -22.09
N ARG A 892 -10.26 -28.63 -21.33
CA ARG A 892 -9.24 -28.91 -20.31
C ARG A 892 -8.31 -30.04 -20.74
N ALA A 893 -6.99 -29.80 -20.77
CA ALA A 893 -5.98 -30.85 -20.69
C ALA A 893 -4.69 -30.30 -20.02
N PRO A 894 -4.04 -31.04 -19.10
CA PRO A 894 -2.82 -30.56 -18.44
C PRO A 894 -1.55 -30.98 -19.20
N PHE A 895 -0.71 -29.99 -19.55
CA PHE A 895 0.68 -30.23 -19.95
C PHE A 895 1.63 -29.35 -19.14
N GLY A 896 2.37 -29.97 -18.21
CA GLY A 896 3.46 -29.31 -17.49
C GLY A 896 4.70 -29.21 -18.38
N VAL A 897 5.02 -28.01 -18.84
CA VAL A 897 6.22 -27.75 -19.65
C VAL A 897 7.37 -27.33 -18.75
N SER A 898 8.16 -28.30 -18.28
CA SER A 898 9.50 -28.02 -17.77
C SER A 898 10.43 -27.77 -18.96
N ARG A 899 11.12 -26.63 -18.97
CA ARG A 899 12.16 -26.30 -19.96
C ARG A 899 13.39 -25.76 -19.27
N SER A 900 14.47 -26.55 -19.36
CA SER A 900 15.82 -26.17 -18.93
C SER A 900 16.74 -26.15 -20.14
N ILE A 901 17.69 -25.22 -20.15
CA ILE A 901 18.94 -25.25 -20.93
C ILE A 901 18.79 -25.07 -22.46
N PHE A 902 19.56 -24.15 -23.06
CA PHE A 902 20.59 -24.56 -24.01
C PHE A 902 21.82 -23.64 -24.06
N LEU A 903 22.97 -24.25 -24.31
CA LEU A 903 24.31 -23.65 -24.37
C LEU A 903 24.96 -24.09 -25.69
N VAL A 904 25.45 -23.13 -26.48
CA VAL A 904 26.29 -23.30 -27.69
C VAL A 904 25.60 -23.97 -28.91
N PRO A 905 25.70 -23.39 -30.13
CA PRO A 905 25.20 -24.03 -31.35
C PRO A 905 26.20 -25.00 -31.98
N GLY A 906 25.70 -26.14 -32.47
CA GLY A 906 26.43 -27.07 -33.35
C GLY A 906 25.71 -27.23 -34.70
N THR A 907 26.43 -27.16 -35.81
CA THR A 907 25.87 -27.17 -37.17
C THR A 907 25.66 -28.58 -37.72
N ALA A 908 24.46 -28.87 -38.24
CA ALA A 908 24.21 -29.98 -39.17
C ALA A 908 23.14 -29.59 -40.20
N HIS A 909 23.33 -29.96 -41.47
CA HIS A 909 22.32 -29.83 -42.53
C HIS A 909 21.53 -31.15 -42.68
N GLY A 910 20.24 -31.04 -43.01
CA GLY A 910 19.40 -32.18 -43.40
C GLY A 910 17.92 -31.87 -43.26
N GLY A 911 17.28 -31.43 -44.34
CA GLY A 911 15.82 -31.22 -44.38
C GLY A 911 15.17 -32.08 -45.44
N TYR A 912 13.88 -32.40 -45.28
CA TYR A 912 13.04 -32.95 -46.35
C TYR A 912 11.57 -32.50 -46.22
N PHE A 913 11.08 -31.88 -47.31
CA PHE A 913 9.71 -31.84 -47.84
C PHE A 913 8.49 -32.06 -46.91
N CYS A 914 7.64 -31.04 -46.85
CA CYS A 914 6.19 -31.22 -46.68
C CYS A 914 5.57 -31.87 -47.93
N ARG A 915 4.42 -32.55 -47.77
CA ARG A 915 3.45 -32.77 -48.85
C ARG A 915 2.03 -32.93 -48.30
N ASP A 916 1.09 -32.24 -48.92
CA ASP A 916 -0.32 -32.16 -48.52
C ASP A 916 -1.12 -33.42 -48.84
N MET A 917 -2.28 -33.58 -48.17
CA MET A 917 -3.50 -33.98 -48.88
C MET A 917 -4.76 -33.38 -48.24
N HIS A 918 -5.81 -33.27 -49.06
CA HIS A 918 -6.97 -32.40 -48.86
C HIS A 918 -8.27 -33.20 -48.60
N HIS A 919 -9.25 -32.55 -47.95
CA HIS A 919 -10.69 -32.87 -47.99
C HIS A 919 -11.16 -34.22 -47.35
N ASN A 920 -12.44 -34.45 -47.02
CA ASN A 920 -13.66 -33.71 -47.39
C ASN A 920 -14.84 -33.76 -46.37
N GLN A 921 -15.70 -32.75 -46.45
CA GLN A 921 -17.18 -32.75 -46.24
C GLN A 921 -17.87 -33.32 -44.98
N LEU A 922 -18.51 -32.39 -44.23
CA LEU A 922 -19.96 -32.32 -43.94
C LEU A 922 -20.73 -33.54 -43.37
N ARG A 923 -21.29 -33.37 -42.16
CA ARG A 923 -22.73 -33.03 -42.00
C ARG A 923 -23.11 -32.54 -40.60
N ILE A 924 -24.17 -31.74 -40.54
CA ILE A 924 -24.88 -31.29 -39.33
C ILE A 924 -26.05 -32.25 -39.09
N LEU A 925 -26.30 -32.64 -37.83
CA LEU A 925 -27.65 -32.96 -37.32
C LEU A 925 -27.62 -33.10 -35.78
N ALA A 926 -28.59 -32.46 -35.13
CA ALA A 926 -29.14 -32.73 -33.79
C ALA A 926 -30.64 -33.06 -34.00
N PRO A 927 -31.44 -33.57 -33.03
CA PRO A 927 -31.28 -33.38 -31.58
C PRO A 927 -31.78 -34.58 -30.68
N ASP A 928 -32.00 -34.26 -29.40
CA ASP A 928 -32.98 -34.80 -28.43
C ASP A 928 -32.79 -36.10 -27.61
N SER A 929 -33.08 -35.90 -26.30
CA SER A 929 -33.79 -36.76 -25.32
C SER A 929 -33.19 -38.08 -24.78
N ASP A 930 -32.89 -38.03 -23.47
CA ASP A 930 -33.46 -38.83 -22.37
C ASP A 930 -33.05 -40.29 -22.02
N LEU A 931 -32.85 -40.42 -20.69
CA LEU A 931 -33.22 -41.52 -19.77
C LEU A 931 -32.29 -42.72 -19.47
N LEU A 932 -32.41 -43.16 -18.19
CA LEU A 932 -32.14 -44.47 -17.57
C LEU A 932 -30.71 -44.90 -17.15
N ASP A 933 -30.39 -44.57 -15.89
CA ASP A 933 -30.18 -45.53 -14.78
C ASP A 933 -29.28 -46.78 -14.93
N SER A 934 -28.09 -46.65 -14.29
CA SER A 934 -27.65 -47.51 -13.16
C SER A 934 -26.98 -48.90 -13.40
N VAL A 935 -26.55 -49.50 -12.27
CA VAL A 935 -25.96 -50.85 -12.05
C VAL A 935 -24.60 -51.09 -12.77
N TRP A 936 -23.46 -51.23 -12.07
CA TRP A 936 -23.13 -52.39 -11.22
C TRP A 936 -21.96 -52.13 -10.25
N ALA A 937 -21.94 -52.89 -9.15
CA ALA A 937 -20.79 -53.02 -8.25
C ALA A 937 -20.43 -54.51 -8.07
N GLY A 938 -19.14 -54.82 -8.08
CA GLY A 938 -18.59 -56.18 -7.92
C GLY A 938 -17.10 -56.15 -8.30
N ALA A 939 -16.15 -56.02 -7.36
CA ALA A 939 -15.75 -57.02 -6.38
C ALA A 939 -15.15 -58.30 -7.02
N TYR A 940 -13.81 -58.41 -7.01
CA TYR A 940 -13.13 -59.67 -6.72
C TYR A 940 -11.68 -59.44 -6.28
N LYS A 941 -11.20 -60.26 -5.35
CA LYS A 941 -9.80 -60.31 -4.88
C LYS A 941 -9.46 -61.75 -4.47
N PRO A 942 -8.45 -62.40 -5.06
CA PRO A 942 -7.84 -63.63 -4.53
C PRO A 942 -6.50 -63.32 -3.82
N SER A 943 -5.88 -64.34 -3.21
CA SER A 943 -4.81 -64.15 -2.21
C SER A 943 -3.73 -65.24 -2.20
N LEU A 944 -2.50 -64.81 -1.89
CA LEU A 944 -1.46 -65.49 -1.10
C LEU A 944 -0.99 -66.91 -1.50
N ALA A 945 0.25 -66.99 -2.02
CA ALA A 945 1.36 -67.86 -1.59
C ALA A 945 2.60 -67.61 -2.48
N ARG A 946 3.82 -68.07 -2.19
CA ARG A 946 4.70 -68.02 -0.99
C ARG A 946 6.11 -68.48 -1.47
N GLU A 947 7.15 -68.24 -0.66
CA GLU A 947 8.55 -68.74 -0.83
C GLU A 947 9.34 -68.08 -1.98
N GLU A 948 10.64 -67.80 -1.86
CA GLU A 948 11.55 -67.87 -0.69
C GLU A 948 11.83 -66.47 -0.08
#